data_AF-A0A6E8VX40-F1
#
_entry.id   AF-A0A6E8VX40-F1
#
_cell.length_a   1.000
_cell.length_b   1.000
_cell.length_c   1.000
_cell.angle_alpha   90.00
_cell.angle_beta   90.00
_cell.angle_gamma   90.00
#
_symmetry.space_group_name_H-M   'P 1'
#
loop_
_entity.id
_entity.type
_entity.pdbx_description
1 polymer ?
#
loop_
_entity_poly.entity_id
_entity_poly.type
_entity_poly.pdbx_seq_one_letter_code
_entity_poly.pdbx_strand_id
1 'polypeptide(L)'
;MSEESPYPPAADEVDSVLRDIALQNLQLRRLATVLLVDVEFLRLCEIFDEIERALQRAYCSNAAVGRHSSGSETEDIISLLELKVRLLRRSSRGCLQRIANYNETRKGDAPERQQSGFTERLETALAQLTRRHKNFRASIIDVIWSLGDIYLLREVESLLKGTDFLHAIVRNNHQNGIHSLSTSNIDHTIELSCVRLRFAVSSLLIIALVHFRELLEAMESEDSVRALHAKLQQEIRRSLDEAQVNEEELASLRQKLFTSADSLTVQRNIAIEKRETRGLELQEQLRTIDLLELDRQEIEGRVTQLIEQREAIQKQLDERRALLQDGLHEIVRLEHLIEQIEREISERKVRFQQEAQQLEQRRLDILNDPSLSPEERQRLLAECDAQQLLLRQSHTSNINLLEARCDELKRQSKSLANDVEAFRGEVAQKQSDKLAELERQKLLATTPSQIALIEAQIQQQRAEFSENFTMLDRAKNRTEYFTDEHGRYYVNEAGVRIYKRDSTASEYQLGPDGEWVKVASAIALQSDEHGTFYVDKFGQKIYQRQLFTDAKGTYYLDENGTRVYQTPIGSPSSDASDSEFMSLFHRTLPPSASSQSSLVQCEEYPPASQSMQELRERVAIDVAYIQQTVGVVLRKGLAALTRTKPDDPIGYLADYLKLFQRNALETKRQQELLERLRLEAADVGMENIP
;
A
#
# COMPACT_ATOMS: atom_id res chain seq x y z
N MET A 1 -67.70 -1.56 -19.79
CA MET A 1 -66.43 -1.51 -19.03
C MET A 1 -66.67 -2.37 -17.80
N SER A 2 -66.68 -3.68 -18.04
CA SER A 2 -67.06 -4.68 -17.05
C SER A 2 -65.80 -5.10 -16.32
N GLU A 3 -65.86 -5.04 -14.99
CA GLU A 3 -64.82 -5.49 -14.07
C GLU A 3 -64.56 -6.99 -14.26
N GLU A 4 -63.43 -7.34 -14.86
CA GLU A 4 -62.84 -8.66 -14.69
C GLU A 4 -61.88 -8.60 -13.49
N SER A 5 -62.30 -9.29 -12.44
CA SER A 5 -61.52 -9.65 -11.25
C SER A 5 -60.19 -10.32 -11.62
N PRO A 6 -59.05 -9.94 -11.03
CA PRO A 6 -57.92 -10.85 -10.90
C PRO A 6 -58.06 -11.60 -9.57
N TYR A 7 -58.61 -12.81 -9.64
CA TYR A 7 -58.43 -13.81 -8.58
C TYR A 7 -56.91 -14.00 -8.32
N PRO A 8 -56.48 -14.24 -7.06
CA PRO A 8 -55.08 -14.51 -6.77
C PRO A 8 -54.67 -15.88 -7.35
N PRO A 9 -53.62 -15.98 -8.19
CA PRO A 9 -52.94 -17.24 -8.47
C PRO A 9 -51.93 -17.45 -7.35
N ALA A 10 -52.17 -18.32 -6.36
CA ALA A 10 -51.22 -18.35 -5.24
C ALA A 10 -51.03 -19.66 -4.47
N ALA A 11 -52.06 -20.51 -4.30
CA ALA A 11 -51.89 -21.73 -3.49
C ALA A 11 -51.58 -22.98 -4.33
N ASP A 12 -52.37 -23.24 -5.38
CA ASP A 12 -52.29 -24.48 -6.15
C ASP A 12 -51.00 -24.59 -6.98
N GLU A 13 -50.48 -23.47 -7.49
CA GLU A 13 -49.22 -23.41 -8.26
C GLU A 13 -48.00 -23.64 -7.36
N VAL A 14 -47.96 -23.02 -6.18
CA VAL A 14 -46.91 -23.23 -5.18
C VAL A 14 -46.90 -24.67 -4.70
N ASP A 15 -48.07 -25.22 -4.38
CA ASP A 15 -48.20 -26.62 -3.99
C ASP A 15 -47.78 -27.58 -5.12
N SER A 16 -48.02 -27.21 -6.39
CA SER A 16 -47.55 -27.99 -7.54
C SER A 16 -46.03 -28.02 -7.64
N VAL A 17 -45.37 -26.88 -7.43
CA VAL A 17 -43.90 -26.74 -7.42
C VAL A 17 -43.28 -27.56 -6.29
N LEU A 18 -43.84 -27.48 -5.08
CA LEU A 18 -43.37 -28.26 -3.94
C LEU A 18 -43.50 -29.78 -4.17
N ARG A 19 -44.61 -30.22 -4.77
CA ARG A 19 -44.83 -31.61 -5.17
C ARG A 19 -43.83 -32.06 -6.22
N ASP A 20 -43.55 -31.23 -7.23
CA ASP A 20 -42.59 -31.55 -8.28
C ASP A 20 -41.16 -31.69 -7.73
N ILE A 21 -40.76 -30.84 -6.77
CA ILE A 21 -39.46 -30.96 -6.08
C ILE A 21 -39.39 -32.25 -5.24
N ALA A 22 -40.46 -32.57 -4.50
CA ALA A 22 -40.54 -33.81 -3.74
C ALA A 22 -40.43 -35.06 -4.63
N LEU A 23 -41.15 -35.07 -5.76
CA LEU A 23 -41.06 -36.13 -6.77
C LEU A 23 -39.64 -36.25 -7.34
N GLN A 24 -39.03 -35.12 -7.74
CA GLN A 24 -37.66 -35.13 -8.27
C GLN A 24 -36.65 -35.66 -7.24
N ASN A 25 -36.79 -35.30 -5.96
CA ASN A 25 -35.96 -35.81 -4.89
C ASN A 25 -36.13 -37.31 -4.68
N LEU A 26 -37.36 -37.83 -4.77
CA LEU A 26 -37.64 -39.26 -4.70
C LEU A 26 -36.97 -40.00 -5.86
N GLN A 27 -37.04 -39.44 -7.08
CA GLN A 27 -36.38 -40.01 -8.24
C GLN A 27 -34.87 -40.04 -8.12
N LEU A 28 -34.25 -38.93 -7.69
CA LEU A 28 -32.79 -38.90 -7.50
C LEU A 28 -32.33 -39.91 -6.44
N ARG A 29 -33.13 -40.15 -5.39
CA ARG A 29 -32.86 -41.22 -4.42
C ARG A 29 -32.97 -42.62 -5.03
N ARG A 30 -33.96 -42.85 -5.89
CA ARG A 30 -34.10 -44.11 -6.66
C ARG A 30 -32.92 -44.30 -7.63
N LEU A 31 -32.47 -43.24 -8.29
CA LEU A 31 -31.29 -43.29 -9.16
C LEU A 31 -30.00 -43.52 -8.37
N ALA A 32 -29.89 -43.00 -7.15
CA ALA A 32 -28.71 -43.19 -6.33
C ALA A 32 -28.46 -44.66 -5.93
N THR A 33 -29.51 -45.49 -5.89
CA THR A 33 -29.38 -46.94 -5.63
C THR A 33 -28.98 -47.72 -6.89
N VAL A 34 -29.26 -47.17 -8.07
CA VAL A 34 -28.87 -47.71 -9.37
C VAL A 34 -27.51 -47.12 -9.76
N LEU A 35 -26.43 -47.77 -9.29
CA LEU A 35 -25.05 -47.26 -9.41
C LEU A 35 -24.65 -46.78 -10.82
N LEU A 36 -25.15 -47.44 -11.88
CA LEU A 36 -24.88 -47.09 -13.27
C LEU A 36 -26.19 -46.97 -14.04
N VAL A 37 -26.42 -45.79 -14.61
CA VAL A 37 -27.67 -45.43 -15.28
C VAL A 37 -27.50 -45.42 -16.81
N ASP A 38 -28.51 -45.93 -17.52
CA ASP A 38 -28.53 -45.96 -18.98
C ASP A 38 -29.46 -44.89 -19.59
N VAL A 39 -29.18 -44.46 -20.83
CA VAL A 39 -30.02 -43.51 -21.60
C VAL A 39 -31.46 -44.00 -21.75
N GLU A 40 -31.66 -45.29 -22.05
CA GLU A 40 -33.02 -45.83 -22.24
C GLU A 40 -33.77 -45.93 -20.92
N PHE A 41 -33.05 -46.22 -19.84
CA PHE A 41 -33.60 -46.22 -18.49
C PHE A 41 -34.00 -44.80 -18.04
N LEU A 42 -33.16 -43.81 -18.31
CA LEU A 42 -33.49 -42.40 -18.03
C LEU A 42 -34.74 -41.94 -18.79
N ARG A 43 -34.94 -42.37 -20.05
CA ARG A 43 -36.17 -42.09 -20.79
C ARG A 43 -37.40 -42.74 -20.16
N LEU A 44 -37.25 -43.97 -19.64
CA LEU A 44 -38.33 -44.62 -18.91
C LEU A 44 -38.68 -43.87 -17.62
N CYS A 45 -37.68 -43.37 -16.88
CA CYS A 45 -37.91 -42.55 -15.69
C CYS A 45 -38.76 -41.31 -16.00
N GLU A 46 -38.55 -40.64 -17.13
CA GLU A 46 -39.40 -39.48 -17.51
C GLU A 46 -40.87 -39.86 -17.68
N ILE A 47 -41.12 -40.95 -18.41
CA ILE A 47 -42.49 -41.44 -18.64
C ILE A 47 -43.13 -41.85 -17.31
N PHE A 48 -42.34 -42.45 -16.42
CA PHE A 48 -42.77 -42.80 -15.08
C PHE A 48 -43.09 -41.55 -14.23
N ASP A 49 -42.27 -40.50 -14.29
CA ASP A 49 -42.52 -39.23 -13.59
C ASP A 49 -43.78 -38.53 -14.10
N GLU A 50 -44.01 -38.54 -15.42
CA GLU A 50 -45.26 -38.04 -16.00
C GLU A 50 -46.48 -38.79 -15.50
N ILE A 51 -46.35 -40.10 -15.28
CA ILE A 51 -47.39 -40.96 -14.72
C ILE A 51 -47.60 -40.67 -13.24
N GLU A 52 -46.54 -40.56 -12.42
CA GLU A 52 -46.67 -40.22 -10.99
C GLU A 52 -47.31 -38.83 -10.82
N ARG A 53 -46.93 -37.82 -11.64
CA ARG A 53 -47.59 -36.51 -11.62
C ARG A 53 -49.07 -36.58 -12.01
N ALA A 54 -49.42 -37.41 -13.00
CA ALA A 54 -50.82 -37.58 -13.41
C ALA A 54 -51.65 -38.29 -12.32
N LEU A 55 -51.07 -39.28 -11.66
CA LEU A 55 -51.67 -39.99 -10.53
C LEU A 55 -51.92 -39.05 -9.34
N GLN A 56 -50.91 -38.29 -8.92
CA GLN A 56 -51.05 -37.33 -7.83
C GLN A 56 -52.12 -36.28 -8.13
N ARG A 57 -52.21 -35.79 -9.38
CA ARG A 57 -53.28 -34.89 -9.80
C ARG A 57 -54.67 -35.53 -9.66
N ALA A 58 -54.81 -36.81 -10.02
CA ALA A 58 -56.06 -37.56 -9.87
C ALA A 58 -56.46 -37.76 -8.39
N TYR A 59 -55.50 -37.99 -7.49
CA TYR A 59 -55.75 -38.10 -6.05
C TYR A 59 -56.16 -36.77 -5.39
N CYS A 60 -55.60 -35.64 -5.83
CA CYS A 60 -55.93 -34.32 -5.27
C CYS A 60 -57.29 -33.80 -5.79
N SER A 61 -57.74 -34.21 -6.97
CA SER A 61 -59.05 -33.85 -7.53
C SER A 61 -60.20 -34.62 -6.89
N ASN A 62 -60.40 -34.49 -5.57
CA ASN A 62 -61.52 -35.09 -4.82
C ASN A 62 -62.92 -34.58 -5.27
N ALA A 63 -63.03 -33.68 -6.25
CA ALA A 63 -64.30 -33.25 -6.83
C ALA A 63 -64.80 -34.16 -7.98
N ALA A 64 -63.96 -35.03 -8.55
CA ALA A 64 -64.33 -35.88 -9.69
C ALA A 64 -64.67 -37.33 -9.31
N VAL A 65 -64.27 -37.81 -8.13
CA VAL A 65 -64.60 -39.18 -7.67
C VAL A 65 -66.07 -39.28 -7.20
N GLY A 66 -66.78 -38.15 -7.04
CA GLY A 66 -68.15 -38.10 -6.52
C GLY A 66 -69.23 -37.51 -7.42
N ARG A 67 -68.98 -37.22 -8.70
CA ARG A 67 -70.04 -36.72 -9.61
C ARG A 67 -69.99 -37.37 -10.98
N HIS A 68 -70.71 -38.48 -11.11
CA HIS A 68 -71.42 -38.83 -12.34
C HIS A 68 -72.42 -37.71 -12.64
N SER A 69 -71.99 -36.68 -13.38
CA SER A 69 -72.92 -35.75 -14.03
C SER A 69 -72.73 -35.87 -15.53
N SER A 70 -73.70 -36.51 -16.16
CA SER A 70 -73.88 -36.58 -17.61
C SER A 70 -73.82 -35.18 -18.24
N GLY A 71 -72.79 -34.93 -19.03
CA GLY A 71 -72.69 -33.77 -19.92
C GLY A 71 -71.58 -32.78 -19.54
N SER A 72 -70.32 -33.13 -19.78
CA SER A 72 -69.24 -32.21 -20.14
C SER A 72 -68.05 -33.05 -20.59
N GLU A 73 -67.27 -32.54 -21.54
CA GLU A 73 -66.13 -33.18 -22.21
C GLU A 73 -64.91 -33.40 -21.28
N THR A 74 -65.10 -34.05 -20.14
CA THR A 74 -64.01 -34.56 -19.29
C THR A 74 -63.74 -35.99 -19.73
N GLU A 75 -62.56 -36.23 -20.33
CA GLU A 75 -62.06 -37.56 -20.63
C GLU A 75 -62.35 -38.51 -19.46
N ASP A 76 -63.06 -39.60 -19.74
CA ASP A 76 -63.36 -40.64 -18.77
C ASP A 76 -62.06 -41.09 -18.07
N ILE A 77 -61.98 -40.87 -16.76
CA ILE A 77 -60.79 -41.15 -15.94
C ILE A 77 -60.37 -42.61 -16.12
N ILE A 78 -61.32 -43.53 -16.31
CA ILE A 78 -61.05 -44.95 -16.55
C ILE A 78 -60.32 -45.13 -17.89
N SER A 79 -60.79 -44.47 -18.96
CA SER A 79 -60.15 -44.47 -20.28
C SER A 79 -58.73 -43.86 -20.25
N LEU A 80 -58.52 -42.81 -19.44
CA LEU A 80 -57.20 -42.22 -19.21
C LEU A 80 -56.26 -43.18 -18.46
N LEU A 81 -56.75 -43.84 -17.40
CA LEU A 81 -55.97 -44.83 -16.64
C LEU A 81 -55.58 -46.04 -17.52
N GLU A 82 -56.50 -46.54 -18.34
CA GLU A 82 -56.21 -47.61 -19.30
C GLU A 82 -55.16 -47.19 -20.35
N LEU A 83 -55.19 -45.93 -20.81
CA LEU A 83 -54.18 -45.38 -21.71
C LEU A 83 -52.80 -45.31 -21.02
N LYS A 84 -52.73 -44.83 -19.79
CA LYS A 84 -51.48 -44.69 -19.04
C LYS A 84 -50.85 -46.05 -18.71
N VAL A 85 -51.64 -47.05 -18.32
CA VAL A 85 -51.16 -48.43 -18.12
C VAL A 85 -50.60 -49.01 -19.43
N ARG A 86 -51.26 -48.78 -20.57
CA ARG A 86 -50.75 -49.23 -21.88
C ARG A 86 -49.43 -48.56 -22.28
N LEU A 87 -49.31 -47.25 -22.06
CA LEU A 87 -48.09 -46.49 -22.38
C LEU A 87 -46.91 -46.93 -21.51
N LEU A 88 -47.12 -47.11 -20.21
CA LEU A 88 -46.10 -47.59 -19.29
C LEU A 88 -45.57 -48.97 -19.68
N ARG A 89 -46.48 -49.91 -19.99
CA ARG A 89 -46.12 -51.27 -20.42
C ARG A 89 -45.32 -51.27 -21.71
N ARG A 90 -45.76 -50.50 -22.71
CA ARG A 90 -45.04 -50.39 -23.99
C ARG A 90 -43.64 -49.84 -23.79
N SER A 91 -43.50 -48.83 -22.94
CA SER A 91 -42.23 -48.16 -22.67
C SER A 91 -41.27 -49.05 -21.88
N SER A 92 -41.77 -49.73 -20.84
CA SER A 92 -41.01 -50.70 -20.04
C SER A 92 -40.51 -51.86 -20.90
N ARG A 93 -41.39 -52.48 -21.70
CA ARG A 93 -41.01 -53.57 -22.61
C ARG A 93 -39.96 -53.12 -23.64
N GLY A 94 -40.12 -51.93 -24.19
CA GLY A 94 -39.14 -51.34 -25.11
C GLY A 94 -37.77 -51.12 -24.46
N CYS A 95 -37.76 -50.63 -23.21
CA CYS A 95 -36.53 -50.43 -22.43
C CYS A 95 -35.83 -51.76 -22.14
N LEU A 96 -36.56 -52.75 -21.61
CA LEU A 96 -36.03 -54.09 -21.32
C LEU A 96 -35.42 -54.73 -22.56
N GLN A 97 -36.12 -54.65 -23.70
CA GLN A 97 -35.64 -55.21 -24.97
C GLN A 97 -34.37 -54.50 -25.45
N ARG A 98 -34.27 -53.18 -25.33
CA ARG A 98 -33.07 -52.44 -25.74
C ARG A 98 -31.86 -52.74 -24.86
N ILE A 99 -32.06 -52.88 -23.54
CA ILE A 99 -31.01 -53.29 -22.60
C ILE A 99 -30.54 -54.71 -22.91
N ALA A 100 -31.48 -55.64 -23.14
CA ALA A 100 -31.17 -57.03 -23.49
C ALA A 100 -30.42 -57.12 -24.84
N ASN A 101 -30.90 -56.42 -25.87
CA ASN A 101 -30.25 -56.39 -27.18
C ASN A 101 -28.81 -55.87 -27.08
N TYR A 102 -28.59 -54.78 -26.34
CA TYR A 102 -27.24 -54.26 -26.10
C TYR A 102 -26.32 -55.30 -25.43
N ASN A 103 -26.84 -55.98 -24.39
CA ASN A 103 -26.08 -57.00 -23.65
C ASN A 103 -25.71 -58.21 -24.53
N GLU A 104 -26.55 -58.57 -25.50
CA GLU A 104 -26.24 -59.64 -26.45
C GLU A 104 -25.29 -59.18 -27.57
N THR A 105 -25.50 -57.98 -28.13
CA THR A 105 -24.65 -57.49 -29.23
C THR A 105 -23.20 -57.28 -28.81
N ARG A 106 -22.97 -56.79 -27.59
CA ARG A 106 -21.61 -56.53 -27.09
C ARG A 106 -20.77 -57.79 -26.87
N LYS A 107 -21.40 -58.96 -26.66
CA LYS A 107 -20.70 -60.21 -26.33
C LYS A 107 -19.76 -60.67 -27.46
N GLY A 108 -20.00 -60.22 -28.69
CA GLY A 108 -19.13 -60.46 -29.85
C GLY A 108 -17.93 -59.52 -29.97
N ASP A 109 -17.85 -58.46 -29.16
CA ASP A 109 -16.79 -57.45 -29.22
C ASP A 109 -15.58 -57.82 -28.36
N ALA A 110 -14.39 -57.31 -28.74
CA ALA A 110 -13.18 -57.37 -27.92
C ALA A 110 -13.37 -56.58 -26.60
N PRO A 111 -12.74 -56.98 -25.47
CA PRO A 111 -12.97 -56.38 -24.15
C PRO A 111 -12.67 -54.87 -24.10
N GLU A 112 -11.69 -54.39 -24.87
CA GLU A 112 -11.37 -52.96 -25.00
C GLU A 112 -12.49 -52.17 -25.72
N ARG A 113 -13.12 -52.78 -26.73
CA ARG A 113 -14.30 -52.22 -27.42
C ARG A 113 -15.54 -52.26 -26.54
N GLN A 114 -15.72 -53.32 -25.76
CA GLN A 114 -16.78 -53.40 -24.76
C GLN A 114 -16.66 -52.29 -23.71
N GLN A 115 -15.46 -52.07 -23.18
CA GLN A 115 -15.21 -51.03 -22.18
C GLN A 115 -15.45 -49.62 -22.76
N SER A 116 -14.84 -49.30 -23.91
CA SER A 116 -15.00 -47.98 -24.54
C SER A 116 -16.45 -47.69 -24.93
N GLY A 117 -17.13 -48.63 -25.59
CA GLY A 117 -18.53 -48.47 -25.98
C GLY A 117 -19.50 -48.40 -24.79
N PHE A 118 -19.22 -49.10 -23.69
CA PHE A 118 -20.02 -48.99 -22.47
C PHE A 118 -19.77 -47.66 -21.75
N THR A 119 -18.52 -47.22 -21.63
CA THR A 119 -18.17 -45.92 -21.04
C THR A 119 -18.82 -44.77 -21.79
N GLU A 120 -18.73 -44.73 -23.13
CA GLU A 120 -19.36 -43.69 -23.95
C GLU A 120 -20.88 -43.64 -23.74
N ARG A 121 -21.52 -44.81 -23.65
CA ARG A 121 -22.95 -44.93 -23.37
C ARG A 121 -23.32 -44.37 -21.99
N LEU A 122 -22.51 -44.66 -20.98
CA LEU A 122 -22.70 -44.16 -19.60
C LEU A 122 -22.42 -42.66 -19.47
N GLU A 123 -21.42 -42.14 -20.17
CA GLU A 123 -21.11 -40.70 -20.20
C GLU A 123 -22.24 -39.92 -20.88
N THR A 124 -22.80 -40.47 -21.97
CA THR A 124 -23.98 -39.91 -22.63
C THR A 124 -25.18 -39.86 -21.69
N ALA A 125 -25.41 -40.93 -20.91
CA ALA A 125 -26.47 -40.95 -19.90
C ALA A 125 -26.24 -39.89 -18.80
N LEU A 126 -25.01 -39.73 -18.33
CA LEU A 126 -24.64 -38.73 -17.33
C LEU A 126 -24.86 -37.30 -17.82
N ALA A 127 -24.49 -37.03 -19.08
CA ALA A 127 -24.72 -35.74 -19.73
C ALA A 127 -26.22 -35.43 -19.83
N GLN A 128 -27.04 -36.42 -20.20
CA GLN A 128 -28.50 -36.27 -20.25
C GLN A 128 -29.10 -36.02 -18.86
N LEU A 129 -28.70 -36.77 -17.84
CA LEU A 129 -29.13 -36.55 -16.45
C LEU A 129 -28.81 -35.13 -15.99
N THR A 130 -27.57 -34.67 -16.22
CA THR A 130 -27.11 -33.33 -15.83
C THR A 130 -27.89 -32.24 -16.56
N ARG A 131 -28.16 -32.43 -17.86
CA ARG A 131 -28.95 -31.49 -18.66
C ARG A 131 -30.39 -31.40 -18.16
N ARG A 132 -31.01 -32.53 -17.83
CA ARG A 132 -32.37 -32.59 -17.30
C ARG A 132 -32.50 -31.89 -15.95
N HIS A 133 -31.54 -32.13 -15.04
CA HIS A 133 -31.52 -31.46 -13.74
C HIS A 133 -31.42 -29.94 -13.88
N LYS A 134 -30.59 -29.45 -14.81
CA LYS A 134 -30.50 -28.02 -15.13
C LYS A 134 -31.82 -27.45 -15.66
N ASN A 135 -32.48 -28.15 -16.59
CA ASN A 135 -33.76 -27.72 -17.15
C ASN A 135 -34.87 -27.72 -16.08
N PHE A 136 -34.93 -28.74 -15.23
CA PHE A 136 -35.85 -28.80 -14.09
C PHE A 136 -35.66 -27.60 -13.17
N ARG A 137 -34.41 -27.34 -12.76
CA ARG A 137 -34.08 -26.19 -11.90
C ARG A 137 -34.49 -24.85 -12.54
N ALA A 138 -34.25 -24.67 -13.83
CA ALA A 138 -34.65 -23.46 -14.55
C ALA A 138 -36.17 -23.31 -14.57
N SER A 139 -36.91 -24.37 -14.92
CA SER A 139 -38.38 -24.36 -14.96
C SER A 139 -39.00 -24.01 -13.60
N ILE A 140 -38.43 -24.50 -12.50
CA ILE A 140 -38.93 -24.19 -11.14
C ILE A 140 -38.67 -22.72 -10.78
N ILE A 141 -37.47 -22.21 -11.10
CA ILE A 141 -37.12 -20.81 -10.86
C ILE A 141 -38.04 -19.87 -11.65
N ASP A 142 -38.31 -20.17 -12.92
CA ASP A 142 -39.17 -19.36 -13.78
C ASP A 142 -40.60 -19.26 -13.23
N VAL A 143 -41.16 -20.36 -12.73
CA VAL A 143 -42.51 -20.39 -12.12
C VAL A 143 -42.53 -19.56 -10.82
N ILE A 144 -41.52 -19.65 -9.97
CA ILE A 144 -41.54 -18.91 -8.70
C ILE A 144 -41.29 -17.42 -8.92
N TRP A 145 -40.46 -17.05 -9.91
CA TRP A 145 -40.31 -15.65 -10.31
C TRP A 145 -41.61 -15.04 -10.81
N SER A 146 -42.49 -15.81 -11.44
CA SER A 146 -43.83 -15.33 -11.82
C SER A 146 -44.79 -15.10 -10.65
N LEU A 147 -44.55 -15.71 -9.48
CA LEU A 147 -45.43 -15.63 -8.30
C LEU A 147 -45.13 -14.43 -7.38
N GLY A 148 -43.91 -13.86 -7.44
CA GLY A 148 -43.59 -12.58 -6.79
C GLY A 148 -43.45 -12.57 -5.25
N ASP A 149 -43.46 -13.73 -4.58
CA ASP A 149 -43.30 -13.82 -3.11
C ASP A 149 -41.86 -14.21 -2.69
N ILE A 150 -41.19 -13.28 -2.01
CA ILE A 150 -39.80 -13.41 -1.54
C ILE A 150 -39.63 -14.51 -0.47
N TYR A 151 -40.65 -14.78 0.35
CA TYR A 151 -40.56 -15.79 1.39
C TYR A 151 -40.66 -17.21 0.81
N LEU A 152 -41.57 -17.41 -0.14
CA LEU A 152 -41.69 -18.66 -0.88
C LEU A 152 -40.46 -18.94 -1.74
N LEU A 153 -39.85 -17.90 -2.34
CA LEU A 153 -38.57 -18.02 -3.05
C LEU A 153 -37.47 -18.65 -2.18
N ARG A 154 -37.35 -18.20 -0.92
CA ARG A 154 -36.33 -18.72 0.00
C ARG A 154 -36.57 -20.17 0.41
N GLU A 155 -37.83 -20.55 0.65
CA GLU A 155 -38.20 -21.92 0.99
C GLU A 155 -37.91 -22.87 -0.16
N VAL A 156 -38.34 -22.51 -1.38
CA VAL A 156 -38.10 -23.35 -2.56
C VAL A 156 -36.60 -23.42 -2.90
N GLU A 157 -35.84 -22.33 -2.73
CA GLU A 157 -34.39 -22.36 -2.93
C GLU A 157 -33.70 -23.34 -1.96
N SER A 158 -34.16 -23.42 -0.71
CA SER A 158 -33.66 -24.40 0.26
C SER A 158 -33.96 -25.85 -0.17
N LEU A 159 -35.15 -26.10 -0.71
CA LEU A 159 -35.54 -27.43 -1.20
C LEU A 159 -34.74 -27.83 -2.45
N LEU A 160 -34.52 -26.88 -3.37
CA LEU A 160 -33.68 -27.09 -4.56
C LEU A 160 -32.22 -27.37 -4.21
N LYS A 161 -31.67 -26.78 -3.13
CA LYS A 161 -30.34 -27.15 -2.62
C LYS A 161 -30.27 -28.62 -2.21
N GLY A 162 -31.34 -29.15 -1.63
CA GLY A 162 -31.47 -30.58 -1.35
C GLY A 162 -31.48 -31.43 -2.62
N THR A 163 -32.18 -30.98 -3.66
CA THR A 163 -32.20 -31.64 -4.99
C THR A 163 -30.82 -31.60 -5.65
N ASP A 164 -30.11 -30.47 -5.59
CA ASP A 164 -28.75 -30.31 -6.11
C ASP A 164 -27.77 -31.27 -5.42
N PHE A 165 -27.88 -31.41 -4.10
CA PHE A 165 -27.08 -32.35 -3.32
C PHE A 165 -27.33 -33.81 -3.74
N LEU A 166 -28.61 -34.21 -3.90
CA LEU A 166 -28.96 -35.55 -4.36
C LEU A 166 -28.46 -35.81 -5.79
N HIS A 167 -28.57 -34.83 -6.68
CA HIS A 167 -28.04 -34.92 -8.04
C HIS A 167 -26.52 -35.09 -8.04
N ALA A 168 -25.80 -34.35 -7.19
CA ALA A 168 -24.35 -34.49 -7.05
C ALA A 168 -23.96 -35.91 -6.57
N ILE A 169 -24.72 -36.50 -5.64
CA ILE A 169 -24.51 -37.89 -5.20
C ILE A 169 -24.65 -38.85 -6.38
N VAL A 170 -25.75 -38.78 -7.13
CA VAL A 170 -26.00 -39.66 -8.28
C VAL A 170 -24.87 -39.51 -9.31
N ARG A 171 -24.48 -38.27 -9.61
CA ARG A 171 -23.39 -37.98 -10.55
C ARG A 171 -22.07 -38.59 -10.09
N ASN A 172 -21.69 -38.38 -8.83
CA ASN A 172 -20.44 -38.89 -8.28
C ASN A 172 -20.42 -40.42 -8.24
N ASN A 173 -21.54 -41.06 -7.86
CA ASN A 173 -21.67 -42.51 -7.88
C ASN A 173 -21.44 -43.07 -9.28
N HIS A 174 -22.05 -42.44 -10.29
CA HIS A 174 -21.92 -42.86 -11.68
C HIS A 174 -20.51 -42.64 -12.23
N GLN A 175 -19.87 -41.50 -11.93
CA GLN A 175 -18.48 -41.21 -12.30
C GLN A 175 -17.51 -42.19 -11.65
N ASN A 176 -17.67 -42.47 -10.35
CA ASN A 176 -16.87 -43.49 -9.65
C ASN A 176 -17.09 -44.88 -10.27
N GLY A 177 -18.32 -45.19 -10.67
CA GLY A 177 -18.65 -46.41 -11.39
C GLY A 177 -17.90 -46.51 -12.71
N ILE A 178 -17.87 -45.46 -13.53
CA ILE A 178 -17.12 -45.41 -14.80
C ILE A 178 -15.62 -45.57 -14.56
N HIS A 179 -15.05 -44.84 -13.60
CA HIS A 179 -13.61 -44.87 -13.30
C HIS A 179 -13.14 -46.20 -12.70
N SER A 180 -14.05 -47.00 -12.11
CA SER A 180 -13.73 -48.31 -11.53
C SER A 180 -13.88 -49.48 -12.52
N LEU A 181 -14.30 -49.23 -13.77
CA LEU A 181 -14.38 -50.26 -14.81
C LEU A 181 -12.97 -50.76 -15.18
N SER A 182 -12.63 -51.99 -14.81
CA SER A 182 -11.39 -52.66 -15.24
C SER A 182 -11.62 -53.53 -16.48
N THR A 183 -10.58 -53.69 -17.30
CA THR A 183 -10.60 -54.59 -18.47
C THR A 183 -10.69 -56.07 -18.09
N SER A 184 -10.22 -56.45 -16.90
CA SER A 184 -10.11 -57.85 -16.45
C SER A 184 -11.45 -58.54 -16.18
N ASN A 185 -12.49 -57.79 -15.80
CA ASN A 185 -13.83 -58.32 -15.47
C ASN A 185 -14.95 -57.52 -16.17
N ILE A 186 -14.64 -56.88 -17.29
CA ILE A 186 -15.56 -55.94 -17.96
C ILE A 186 -16.87 -56.62 -18.38
N ASP A 187 -16.79 -57.86 -18.90
CA ASP A 187 -17.97 -58.59 -19.39
C ASP A 187 -19.01 -58.84 -18.29
N HIS A 188 -18.57 -59.40 -17.16
CA HIS A 188 -19.42 -59.66 -15.98
C HIS A 188 -19.91 -58.37 -15.33
N THR A 189 -19.11 -57.29 -15.38
CA THR A 189 -19.49 -55.99 -14.81
C THR A 189 -20.59 -55.31 -15.63
N ILE A 190 -20.48 -55.37 -16.96
CA ILE A 190 -21.53 -54.87 -17.85
C ILE A 190 -22.78 -55.73 -17.72
N GLU A 191 -22.65 -57.06 -17.65
CA GLU A 191 -23.78 -57.97 -17.47
C GLU A 191 -24.53 -57.69 -16.16
N LEU A 192 -23.80 -57.56 -15.05
CA LEU A 192 -24.37 -57.19 -13.74
C LEU A 192 -25.10 -55.84 -13.81
N SER A 193 -24.54 -54.86 -14.52
CA SER A 193 -25.15 -53.54 -14.69
C SER A 193 -26.43 -53.61 -15.52
N CYS A 194 -26.46 -54.40 -16.58
CA CYS A 194 -27.65 -54.63 -17.41
C CYS A 194 -28.77 -55.32 -16.61
N VAL A 195 -28.44 -56.35 -15.81
CA VAL A 195 -29.42 -57.04 -14.96
C VAL A 195 -29.95 -56.12 -13.86
N ARG A 196 -29.10 -55.29 -13.24
CA ARG A 196 -29.54 -54.26 -12.27
C ARG A 196 -30.52 -53.27 -12.89
N LEU A 197 -30.24 -52.80 -14.10
CA LEU A 197 -31.14 -51.89 -14.81
C LEU A 197 -32.46 -52.58 -15.15
N ARG A 198 -32.44 -53.83 -15.62
CA ARG A 198 -33.65 -54.62 -15.88
C ARG A 198 -34.50 -54.80 -14.62
N PHE A 199 -33.86 -55.13 -13.49
CA PHE A 199 -34.53 -55.20 -12.20
C PHE A 199 -35.17 -53.85 -11.83
N ALA A 200 -34.43 -52.75 -11.95
CA ALA A 200 -34.94 -51.40 -11.65
C ALA A 200 -36.13 -51.02 -12.55
N VAL A 201 -36.11 -51.38 -13.85
CA VAL A 201 -37.24 -51.20 -14.78
C VAL A 201 -38.47 -51.95 -14.28
N SER A 202 -38.32 -53.23 -13.91
CA SER A 202 -39.42 -54.05 -13.38
C SER A 202 -39.95 -53.48 -12.05
N SER A 203 -39.07 -53.01 -11.16
CA SER A 203 -39.47 -52.39 -9.89
C SER A 203 -40.28 -51.11 -10.10
N LEU A 204 -39.84 -50.20 -11.00
CA LEU A 204 -40.59 -48.98 -11.32
C LEU A 204 -41.96 -49.32 -11.93
N LEU A 205 -42.03 -50.30 -12.84
CA LEU A 205 -43.30 -50.77 -13.39
C LEU A 205 -44.25 -51.25 -12.28
N ILE A 206 -43.77 -52.08 -11.35
CA ILE A 206 -44.57 -52.57 -10.22
C ILE A 206 -45.08 -51.41 -9.36
N ILE A 207 -44.21 -50.46 -9.00
CA ILE A 207 -44.58 -49.30 -8.17
C ILE A 207 -45.72 -48.51 -8.82
N ALA A 208 -45.59 -48.17 -10.11
CA ALA A 208 -46.65 -47.45 -10.80
C ALA A 208 -47.96 -48.25 -10.87
N LEU A 209 -47.91 -49.55 -11.17
CA LEU A 209 -49.10 -50.40 -11.23
C LEU A 209 -49.78 -50.54 -9.85
N VAL A 210 -49.01 -50.56 -8.76
CA VAL A 210 -49.54 -50.58 -7.39
C VAL A 210 -50.23 -49.25 -7.07
N HIS A 211 -49.60 -48.10 -7.34
CA HIS A 211 -50.26 -46.80 -7.15
C HIS A 211 -51.53 -46.67 -8.01
N PHE A 212 -51.53 -47.17 -9.24
CA PHE A 212 -52.75 -47.23 -10.07
C PHE A 212 -53.85 -48.09 -9.44
N ARG A 213 -53.49 -49.22 -8.84
CA ARG A 213 -54.44 -50.10 -8.15
C ARG A 213 -55.02 -49.42 -6.92
N GLU A 214 -54.19 -48.78 -6.10
CA GLU A 214 -54.62 -48.05 -4.90
C GLU A 214 -55.61 -46.93 -5.27
N LEU A 215 -55.41 -46.25 -6.40
CA LEU A 215 -56.35 -45.25 -6.90
C LEU A 215 -57.70 -45.87 -7.27
N LEU A 216 -57.70 -47.01 -7.94
CA LEU A 216 -58.92 -47.73 -8.32
C LEU A 216 -59.67 -48.31 -7.12
N GLU A 217 -58.97 -48.72 -6.06
CA GLU A 217 -59.58 -49.18 -4.81
C GLU A 217 -60.32 -48.05 -4.07
N ALA A 218 -59.92 -46.79 -4.30
CA ALA A 218 -60.60 -45.61 -3.75
C ALA A 218 -61.84 -45.17 -4.56
N MET A 219 -62.11 -45.74 -5.73
CA MET A 219 -63.26 -45.40 -6.58
C MET A 219 -64.46 -46.33 -6.31
N GLU A 220 -65.67 -45.77 -6.16
CA GLU A 220 -66.90 -46.57 -5.96
C GLU A 220 -67.23 -47.45 -7.20
N SER A 221 -67.69 -48.68 -6.94
CA SER A 221 -67.51 -49.84 -7.81
C SER A 221 -68.46 -49.96 -9.03
N GLU A 222 -67.92 -49.81 -10.23
CA GLU A 222 -68.51 -50.32 -11.48
C GLU A 222 -67.87 -51.66 -11.92
N ASP A 223 -68.54 -52.45 -12.77
CA ASP A 223 -67.99 -53.69 -13.34
C ASP A 223 -66.71 -53.44 -14.18
N SER A 224 -66.59 -52.25 -14.79
CA SER A 224 -65.43 -51.77 -15.56
C SER A 224 -64.18 -51.62 -14.69
N VAL A 225 -64.32 -51.04 -13.50
CA VAL A 225 -63.27 -50.88 -12.48
C VAL A 225 -62.81 -52.24 -11.95
N ARG A 226 -63.74 -53.18 -11.72
CA ARG A 226 -63.41 -54.56 -11.30
C ARG A 226 -62.62 -55.33 -12.38
N ALA A 227 -62.99 -55.19 -13.64
CA ALA A 227 -62.26 -55.81 -14.75
C ALA A 227 -60.85 -55.21 -14.92
N LEU A 228 -60.70 -53.88 -14.76
CA LEU A 228 -59.40 -53.21 -14.79
C LEU A 228 -58.52 -53.61 -13.59
N HIS A 229 -59.09 -53.73 -12.40
CA HIS A 229 -58.41 -54.21 -11.20
C HIS A 229 -57.86 -55.63 -11.39
N ALA A 230 -58.64 -56.55 -11.97
CA ALA A 230 -58.19 -57.91 -12.27
C ALA A 230 -57.02 -57.92 -13.29
N LYS A 231 -57.10 -57.10 -14.35
CA LYS A 231 -56.00 -56.93 -15.33
C LYS A 231 -54.73 -56.39 -14.67
N LEU A 232 -54.84 -55.38 -13.81
CA LEU A 232 -53.73 -54.80 -13.05
C LEU A 232 -53.10 -55.82 -12.11
N GLN A 233 -53.91 -56.59 -11.38
CA GLN A 233 -53.42 -57.60 -10.46
C GLN A 233 -52.68 -58.74 -11.18
N GLN A 234 -53.16 -59.16 -12.34
CA GLN A 234 -52.46 -60.12 -13.20
C GLN A 234 -51.11 -59.56 -13.67
N GLU A 235 -51.06 -58.28 -14.06
CA GLU A 235 -49.84 -57.64 -14.53
C GLU A 235 -48.82 -57.39 -13.41
N ILE A 236 -49.28 -57.02 -12.21
CA ILE A 236 -48.42 -56.90 -11.02
C ILE A 236 -47.75 -58.24 -10.75
N ARG A 237 -48.51 -59.34 -10.71
CA ARG A 237 -47.96 -60.69 -10.50
C ARG A 237 -46.90 -61.04 -11.54
N ARG A 238 -47.22 -60.85 -12.82
CA ARG A 238 -46.28 -61.10 -13.91
C ARG A 238 -44.98 -60.30 -13.77
N SER A 239 -45.09 -59.01 -13.45
CA SER A 239 -43.93 -58.14 -13.28
C SER A 239 -43.09 -58.52 -12.06
N LEU A 240 -43.74 -59.04 -11.02
CA LEU A 240 -43.11 -59.54 -9.79
C LEU A 240 -42.32 -60.83 -10.08
N ASP A 241 -42.89 -61.74 -10.86
CA ASP A 241 -42.19 -62.95 -11.35
C ASP A 241 -40.96 -62.56 -12.18
N GLU A 242 -41.09 -61.60 -13.10
CA GLU A 242 -39.97 -61.07 -13.90
C GLU A 242 -38.89 -60.40 -13.02
N ALA A 243 -39.28 -59.67 -11.97
CA ALA A 243 -38.35 -59.06 -11.02
C ALA A 243 -37.61 -60.12 -10.18
N GLN A 244 -38.29 -61.18 -9.76
CA GLN A 244 -37.69 -62.28 -9.01
C GLN A 244 -36.63 -63.02 -9.85
N VAL A 245 -36.92 -63.29 -11.13
CA VAL A 245 -35.94 -63.89 -12.05
C VAL A 245 -34.69 -62.99 -12.17
N ASN A 246 -34.87 -61.68 -12.33
CA ASN A 246 -33.74 -60.74 -12.40
C ASN A 246 -32.94 -60.71 -11.08
N GLU A 247 -33.59 -60.88 -9.92
CA GLU A 247 -32.93 -60.93 -8.60
C GLU A 247 -32.09 -62.20 -8.41
N GLU A 248 -32.62 -63.36 -8.82
CA GLU A 248 -31.90 -64.64 -8.81
C GLU A 248 -30.68 -64.60 -9.75
N GLU A 249 -30.83 -64.06 -10.97
CA GLU A 249 -29.73 -63.81 -11.91
C GLU A 249 -28.65 -62.90 -11.27
N LEU A 250 -29.08 -61.82 -10.61
CA LEU A 250 -28.20 -60.86 -9.95
C LEU A 250 -27.45 -61.46 -8.74
N ALA A 251 -28.10 -62.34 -7.98
CA ALA A 251 -27.46 -63.10 -6.90
C ALA A 251 -26.38 -64.04 -7.47
N SER A 252 -26.68 -64.74 -8.57
CA SER A 252 -25.72 -65.64 -9.23
C SER A 252 -24.51 -64.88 -9.79
N LEU A 253 -24.72 -63.70 -10.40
CA LEU A 253 -23.66 -62.87 -10.96
C LEU A 253 -22.78 -62.24 -9.86
N ARG A 254 -23.39 -61.83 -8.74
CA ARG A 254 -22.63 -61.39 -7.55
C ARG A 254 -21.72 -62.51 -7.05
N GLN A 255 -22.22 -63.74 -6.95
CA GLN A 255 -21.41 -64.89 -6.53
C GLN A 255 -20.25 -65.19 -7.51
N LYS A 256 -20.46 -64.98 -8.82
CA LYS A 256 -19.42 -65.14 -9.86
C LYS A 256 -18.35 -64.03 -9.84
N LEU A 257 -18.75 -62.79 -9.53
CA LEU A 257 -17.83 -61.64 -9.41
C LEU A 257 -17.01 -61.68 -8.11
N PHE A 258 -17.49 -62.41 -7.09
CA PHE A 258 -16.83 -62.58 -5.80
C PHE A 258 -16.63 -64.07 -5.51
N THR A 259 -15.72 -64.73 -6.25
CA THR A 259 -15.51 -66.19 -6.21
C THR A 259 -14.56 -66.71 -5.13
N SER A 260 -14.02 -65.88 -4.23
CA SER A 260 -13.04 -66.35 -3.24
C SER A 260 -13.24 -65.78 -1.85
N ALA A 261 -12.87 -66.62 -0.88
CA ALA A 261 -13.03 -66.53 0.56
C ALA A 261 -12.25 -65.40 1.26
N ASP A 262 -12.29 -64.17 0.76
CA ASP A 262 -12.05 -63.01 1.62
C ASP A 262 -13.42 -62.56 2.13
N SER A 263 -13.79 -63.16 3.27
CA SER A 263 -15.04 -62.88 3.98
C SER A 263 -15.36 -61.38 3.96
N LEU A 264 -16.62 -61.03 3.64
CA LEU A 264 -17.16 -59.67 3.78
C LEU A 264 -16.80 -59.04 5.14
N THR A 265 -16.57 -59.86 6.17
CA THR A 265 -16.08 -59.46 7.49
C THR A 265 -14.64 -58.92 7.44
N VAL A 266 -13.72 -59.54 6.68
CA VAL A 266 -12.35 -59.06 6.50
C VAL A 266 -12.32 -57.75 5.72
N GLN A 267 -13.08 -57.65 4.63
CA GLN A 267 -13.19 -56.39 3.86
C GLN A 267 -13.85 -55.28 4.69
N ARG A 268 -14.88 -55.60 5.48
CA ARG A 268 -15.49 -54.68 6.44
C ARG A 268 -14.50 -54.23 7.51
N ASN A 269 -13.70 -55.14 8.05
CA ASN A 269 -12.70 -54.82 9.07
C ASN A 269 -11.59 -53.94 8.49
N ILE A 270 -11.08 -54.25 7.30
CA ILE A 270 -10.10 -53.39 6.60
C ILE A 270 -10.71 -52.02 6.30
N ALA A 271 -11.98 -51.93 5.94
CA ALA A 271 -12.66 -50.66 5.71
C ALA A 271 -12.87 -49.86 7.01
N ILE A 272 -13.17 -50.53 8.13
CA ILE A 272 -13.27 -49.92 9.47
C ILE A 272 -11.90 -49.41 9.90
N GLU A 273 -10.85 -50.22 9.80
CA GLU A 273 -9.48 -49.86 10.16
C GLU A 273 -8.94 -48.72 9.30
N LYS A 274 -9.22 -48.72 7.99
CA LYS A 274 -8.94 -47.58 7.09
C LYS A 274 -9.72 -46.31 7.44
N ARG A 275 -10.94 -46.45 7.96
CA ARG A 275 -11.76 -45.32 8.42
C ARG A 275 -11.25 -44.76 9.74
N GLU A 276 -10.84 -45.63 10.66
CA GLU A 276 -10.27 -45.26 11.96
C GLU A 276 -8.91 -44.57 11.79
N THR A 277 -8.03 -45.11 10.95
CA THR A 277 -6.75 -44.47 10.59
C THR A 277 -6.96 -43.09 9.96
N ARG A 278 -7.88 -42.97 8.98
CA ARG A 278 -8.27 -41.64 8.47
C ARG A 278 -8.86 -40.73 9.54
N GLY A 279 -9.62 -41.27 10.49
CA GLY A 279 -10.17 -40.53 11.61
C GLY A 279 -9.08 -39.96 12.50
N LEU A 280 -8.05 -40.76 12.80
CA LEU A 280 -6.87 -40.33 13.56
C LEU A 280 -6.05 -39.29 12.80
N GLU A 281 -5.81 -39.48 11.50
CA GLU A 281 -5.14 -38.49 10.64
C GLU A 281 -5.91 -37.15 10.62
N LEU A 282 -7.24 -37.20 10.48
CA LEU A 282 -8.08 -36.00 10.52
C LEU A 282 -8.05 -35.33 11.90
N GLN A 283 -7.99 -36.09 12.98
CA GLN A 283 -7.88 -35.56 14.34
C GLN A 283 -6.52 -34.89 14.57
N GLU A 284 -5.44 -35.45 14.01
CA GLU A 284 -4.10 -34.84 14.03
C GLU A 284 -4.04 -33.57 13.17
N GLN A 285 -4.70 -33.57 12.00
CA GLN A 285 -4.87 -32.37 11.17
C GLN A 285 -5.66 -31.28 11.89
N LEU A 286 -6.76 -31.62 12.55
CA LEU A 286 -7.55 -30.67 13.36
C LEU A 286 -6.72 -30.09 14.50
N ARG A 287 -5.96 -30.92 15.22
CA ARG A 287 -5.04 -30.44 16.28
C ARG A 287 -3.97 -29.49 15.72
N THR A 288 -3.47 -29.76 14.53
CA THR A 288 -2.51 -28.89 13.84
C THR A 288 -3.17 -27.56 13.45
N ILE A 289 -4.42 -27.59 12.97
CA ILE A 289 -5.20 -26.39 12.68
C ILE A 289 -5.41 -25.56 13.95
N ASP A 290 -5.79 -26.18 15.08
CA ASP A 290 -5.98 -25.50 16.37
C ASP A 290 -4.69 -24.80 16.84
N LEU A 291 -3.53 -25.46 16.69
CA LEU A 291 -2.22 -24.87 16.99
C LEU A 291 -1.91 -23.68 16.08
N LEU A 292 -2.17 -23.80 14.78
CA LEU A 292 -1.99 -22.71 13.83
C LEU A 292 -2.94 -21.53 14.08
N GLU A 293 -4.15 -21.79 14.59
CA GLU A 293 -5.08 -20.73 15.00
C GLU A 293 -4.58 -19.97 16.22
N LEU A 294 -3.99 -20.66 17.20
CA LEU A 294 -3.34 -20.03 18.35
C LEU A 294 -2.14 -19.18 17.92
N ASP A 295 -1.27 -19.72 17.05
CA ASP A 295 -0.14 -18.99 16.49
C ASP A 295 -0.59 -17.76 15.70
N ARG A 296 -1.69 -17.87 14.92
CA ARG A 296 -2.30 -16.74 14.22
C ARG A 296 -2.74 -15.65 15.19
N GLN A 297 -3.43 -16.02 16.26
CA GLN A 297 -3.89 -15.05 17.29
C GLN A 297 -2.71 -14.37 18.00
N GLU A 298 -1.64 -15.11 18.29
CA GLU A 298 -0.44 -14.54 18.89
C GLU A 298 0.25 -13.55 17.93
N ILE A 299 0.38 -13.92 16.65
CA ILE A 299 0.94 -13.03 15.62
C ILE A 299 0.06 -11.79 15.46
N GLU A 300 -1.26 -11.94 15.42
CA GLU A 300 -2.20 -10.80 15.36
C GLU A 300 -2.02 -9.86 16.56
N GLY A 301 -1.88 -10.40 17.78
CA GLY A 301 -1.57 -9.62 18.98
C GLY A 301 -0.21 -8.91 18.93
N ARG A 302 0.81 -9.53 18.32
CA ARG A 302 2.11 -8.87 18.10
C ARG A 302 2.01 -7.77 17.03
N VAL A 303 1.23 -7.99 15.98
CA VAL A 303 1.01 -7.01 14.90
C VAL A 303 0.28 -5.78 15.43
N THR A 304 -0.76 -5.95 16.26
CA THR A 304 -1.46 -4.81 16.87
C THR A 304 -0.53 -3.98 17.75
N GLN A 305 0.29 -4.62 18.59
CA GLN A 305 1.31 -3.92 19.39
C GLN A 305 2.32 -3.15 18.52
N LEU A 306 2.78 -3.73 17.41
CA LEU A 306 3.69 -3.05 16.49
C LEU A 306 3.02 -1.86 15.79
N ILE A 307 1.72 -1.95 15.47
CA ILE A 307 0.96 -0.83 14.90
C ILE A 307 0.87 0.31 15.93
N GLU A 308 0.50 0.02 17.18
CA GLU A 308 0.44 1.02 18.25
C GLU A 308 1.80 1.69 18.50
N GLN A 309 2.89 0.91 18.53
CA GLN A 309 4.25 1.43 18.67
C GLN A 309 4.64 2.32 17.48
N ARG A 310 4.30 1.90 16.25
CA ARG A 310 4.54 2.71 15.05
C ARG A 310 3.78 4.03 15.11
N GLU A 311 2.52 4.02 15.53
CA GLU A 311 1.71 5.23 15.66
C GLU A 311 2.26 6.17 16.73
N ALA A 312 2.72 5.63 17.86
CA ALA A 312 3.37 6.43 18.91
C ALA A 312 4.66 7.09 18.41
N ILE A 313 5.52 6.34 17.70
CA ILE A 313 6.75 6.89 17.10
C ILE A 313 6.40 7.93 16.04
N GLN A 314 5.40 7.67 15.19
CA GLN A 314 4.96 8.62 14.17
C GLN A 314 4.48 9.93 14.78
N LYS A 315 3.70 9.86 15.87
CA LYS A 315 3.25 11.03 16.61
C LYS A 315 4.43 11.83 17.18
N GLN A 316 5.40 11.15 17.79
CA GLN A 316 6.61 11.80 18.30
C GLN A 316 7.43 12.47 17.18
N LEU A 317 7.52 11.84 16.01
CA LEU A 317 8.19 12.43 14.85
C LEU A 317 7.45 13.69 14.36
N ASP A 318 6.12 13.66 14.32
CA ASP A 318 5.33 14.81 13.88
C ASP A 318 5.39 15.98 14.88
N GLU A 319 5.37 15.69 16.18
CA GLU A 319 5.62 16.68 17.25
C GLU A 319 7.02 17.30 17.12
N ARG A 320 8.06 16.47 16.92
CA ARG A 320 9.43 16.95 16.72
C ARG A 320 9.55 17.82 15.47
N ARG A 321 8.91 17.43 14.37
CA ARG A 321 8.89 18.22 13.12
C ARG A 321 8.21 19.57 13.30
N ALA A 322 7.14 19.65 14.08
CA ALA A 322 6.48 20.92 14.39
C ALA A 322 7.41 21.86 15.15
N LEU A 323 8.06 21.36 16.21
CA LEU A 323 9.04 22.14 16.99
C LEU A 323 10.21 22.66 16.13
N LEU A 324 10.67 21.88 15.16
CA LEU A 324 11.73 22.29 14.24
C LEU A 324 11.28 23.37 13.26
N GLN A 325 10.05 23.29 12.77
CA GLN A 325 9.47 24.35 11.95
C GLN A 325 9.34 25.64 12.78
N ASP A 326 8.83 25.56 14.00
CA ASP A 326 8.73 26.71 14.89
C ASP A 326 10.11 27.31 15.20
N GLY A 327 11.12 26.47 15.42
CA GLY A 327 12.51 26.88 15.59
C GLY A 327 13.05 27.64 14.37
N LEU A 328 12.78 27.17 13.15
CA LEU A 328 13.17 27.86 11.92
C LEU A 328 12.49 29.24 11.79
N HIS A 329 11.20 29.33 12.09
CA HIS A 329 10.49 30.61 12.07
C HIS A 329 11.03 31.59 13.11
N GLU A 330 11.39 31.11 14.30
CA GLU A 330 11.98 31.95 15.34
C GLU A 330 13.40 32.41 14.95
N ILE A 331 14.22 31.57 14.29
CA ILE A 331 15.50 32.03 13.71
C ILE A 331 15.25 33.17 12.73
N VAL A 332 14.31 33.00 11.79
CA VAL A 332 13.98 34.04 10.80
C VAL A 332 13.55 35.33 11.50
N ARG A 333 12.69 35.24 12.52
CA ARG A 333 12.26 36.39 13.31
C ARG A 333 13.44 37.08 14.02
N LEU A 334 14.33 36.31 14.64
CA LEU A 334 15.52 36.82 15.30
C LEU A 334 16.46 37.51 14.31
N GLU A 335 16.66 36.95 13.12
CA GLU A 335 17.47 37.56 12.07
C GLU A 335 16.94 38.93 11.64
N HIS A 336 15.62 39.04 11.42
CA HIS A 336 14.97 40.31 11.10
C HIS A 336 15.15 41.35 12.21
N LEU A 337 14.98 40.93 13.48
CA LEU A 337 15.16 41.82 14.63
C LEU A 337 16.61 42.29 14.78
N ILE A 338 17.58 41.41 14.54
CA ILE A 338 19.00 41.73 14.56
C ILE A 338 19.32 42.75 13.48
N GLU A 339 18.84 42.54 12.25
CA GLU A 339 19.04 43.49 11.16
C GLU A 339 18.42 44.86 11.48
N GLN A 340 17.23 44.88 12.09
CA GLN A 340 16.58 46.10 12.53
C GLN A 340 17.41 46.86 13.58
N ILE A 341 17.95 46.17 14.59
CA ILE A 341 18.80 46.80 15.61
C ILE A 341 20.11 47.29 15.01
N GLU A 342 20.72 46.52 14.10
CA GLU A 342 21.95 46.94 13.42
C GLU A 342 21.71 48.19 12.56
N ARG A 343 20.56 48.28 11.90
CA ARG A 343 20.15 49.49 11.17
C ARG A 343 19.95 50.67 12.10
N GLU A 344 19.32 50.45 13.25
CA GLU A 344 19.15 51.49 14.27
C GLU A 344 20.50 51.97 14.84
N ILE A 345 21.46 51.07 15.08
CA ILE A 345 22.83 51.42 15.48
C ILE A 345 23.49 52.29 14.42
N SER A 346 23.39 51.90 13.14
CA SER A 346 23.94 52.65 12.02
C SER A 346 23.34 54.06 11.93
N GLU A 347 22.01 54.17 11.91
CA GLU A 347 21.30 55.45 11.86
C GLU A 347 21.65 56.34 13.04
N ARG A 348 21.75 55.78 14.26
CA ARG A 348 22.12 56.54 15.46
C ARG A 348 23.57 57.02 15.41
N LYS A 349 24.50 56.22 14.87
CA LYS A 349 25.90 56.63 14.64
C LYS A 349 25.98 57.82 13.69
N VAL A 350 25.21 57.80 12.59
CA VAL A 350 25.15 58.92 11.65
C VAL A 350 24.50 60.16 12.27
N ARG A 351 23.38 60.01 12.99
CA ARG A 351 22.73 61.15 13.69
C ARG A 351 23.67 61.79 14.70
N PHE A 352 24.37 61.00 15.49
CA PHE A 352 25.39 61.50 16.43
C PHE A 352 26.49 62.29 15.71
N GLN A 353 26.98 61.80 14.56
CA GLN A 353 27.97 62.54 13.77
C GLN A 353 27.44 63.89 13.25
N GLN A 354 26.19 63.92 12.79
CA GLN A 354 25.53 65.15 12.34
C GLN A 354 25.35 66.16 13.48
N GLU A 355 24.86 65.72 14.65
CA GLU A 355 24.68 66.57 15.82
C GLU A 355 26.02 67.05 16.40
N ALA A 356 27.03 66.18 16.44
CA ALA A 356 28.38 66.55 16.87
C ALA A 356 29.02 67.59 15.91
N GLN A 357 28.81 67.42 14.59
CA GLN A 357 29.26 68.38 13.59
C GLN A 357 28.57 69.74 13.76
N GLN A 358 27.26 69.78 14.01
CA GLN A 358 26.52 71.03 14.26
C GLN A 358 27.03 71.76 15.51
N LEU A 359 27.29 71.02 16.60
CA LEU A 359 27.84 71.60 17.83
C LEU A 359 29.26 72.13 17.62
N GLU A 360 30.10 71.43 16.85
CA GLU A 360 31.46 71.92 16.54
C GLU A 360 31.42 73.12 15.58
N GLN A 361 30.49 73.18 14.62
CA GLN A 361 30.26 74.35 13.78
C GLN A 361 29.83 75.56 14.63
N ARG A 362 28.85 75.39 15.53
CA ARG A 362 28.42 76.45 16.46
C ARG A 362 29.59 76.95 17.32
N ARG A 363 30.48 76.05 17.74
CA ARG A 363 31.69 76.41 18.47
C ARG A 363 32.66 77.24 17.62
N LEU A 364 32.86 76.87 16.36
CA LEU A 364 33.67 77.64 15.40
C LEU A 364 33.08 79.03 15.15
N ASP A 365 31.75 79.14 15.04
CA ASP A 365 31.06 80.42 14.88
C ASP A 365 31.29 81.33 16.10
N ILE A 366 31.19 80.80 17.32
CA ILE A 366 31.50 81.54 18.57
C ILE A 366 32.96 82.01 18.61
N LEU A 367 33.90 81.21 18.10
CA LEU A 367 35.32 81.58 18.03
C LEU A 367 35.58 82.68 17.00
N ASN A 368 34.86 82.66 15.88
CA ASN A 368 35.03 83.58 14.78
C ASN A 368 34.21 84.87 14.92
N ASP A 369 33.26 84.94 15.87
CA ASP A 369 32.43 86.13 16.10
C ASP A 369 33.24 87.26 16.79
N PRO A 370 33.48 88.40 16.10
CA PRO A 370 34.23 89.52 16.64
C PRO A 370 33.42 90.37 17.63
N SER A 371 32.09 90.17 17.73
CA SER A 371 31.18 91.00 18.54
C SER A 371 31.06 90.54 20.00
N LEU A 372 31.51 89.33 20.32
CA LEU A 372 31.44 88.76 21.67
C LEU A 372 32.55 89.26 22.59
N SER A 373 32.20 89.60 23.82
CA SER A 373 33.19 89.86 24.88
C SER A 373 33.94 88.57 25.26
N PRO A 374 35.17 88.66 25.82
CA PRO A 374 35.95 87.48 26.18
C PRO A 374 35.24 86.58 27.20
N GLU A 375 34.51 87.17 28.15
CA GLU A 375 33.76 86.44 29.18
C GLU A 375 32.53 85.72 28.59
N GLU A 376 31.77 86.39 27.72
CA GLU A 376 30.62 85.78 27.03
C GLU A 376 31.05 84.67 26.08
N ARG A 377 32.16 84.88 25.34
CA ARG A 377 32.77 83.84 24.49
C ARG A 377 33.16 82.63 25.31
N GLN A 378 33.84 82.82 26.44
CA GLN A 378 34.26 81.70 27.30
C GLN A 378 33.06 80.93 27.87
N ARG A 379 31.99 81.63 28.26
CA ARG A 379 30.75 81.01 28.75
C ARG A 379 30.06 80.17 27.67
N LEU A 380 29.89 80.70 26.46
CA LEU A 380 29.24 79.99 25.35
C LEU A 380 30.07 78.79 24.86
N LEU A 381 31.40 78.89 24.86
CA LEU A 381 32.28 77.77 24.58
C LEU A 381 32.15 76.67 25.63
N ALA A 382 32.12 77.02 26.92
CA ALA A 382 31.92 76.06 28.00
C ALA A 382 30.55 75.37 27.91
N GLU A 383 29.50 76.10 27.51
CA GLU A 383 28.18 75.51 27.26
C GLU A 383 28.20 74.53 26.07
N CYS A 384 28.87 74.88 24.97
CA CYS A 384 29.02 73.99 23.81
C CYS A 384 29.83 72.73 24.17
N ASP A 385 30.94 72.88 24.89
CA ASP A 385 31.77 71.73 25.33
C ASP A 385 30.97 70.83 26.31
N ALA A 386 30.13 71.40 27.18
CA ALA A 386 29.23 70.63 28.06
C ALA A 386 28.14 69.88 27.27
N GLN A 387 27.54 70.52 26.26
CA GLN A 387 26.57 69.88 25.36
C GLN A 387 27.20 68.74 24.56
N GLN A 388 28.43 68.91 24.06
CA GLN A 388 29.17 67.85 23.37
C GLN A 388 29.50 66.67 24.29
N LEU A 389 29.88 66.93 25.55
CA LEU A 389 30.13 65.88 26.53
C LEU A 389 28.86 65.06 26.82
N LEU A 390 27.73 65.73 27.05
CA LEU A 390 26.44 65.07 27.30
C LEU A 390 25.98 64.24 26.10
N LEU A 391 26.11 64.79 24.88
CA LEU A 391 25.78 64.08 23.65
C LEU A 391 26.60 62.79 23.50
N ARG A 392 27.91 62.84 23.78
CA ARG A 392 28.80 61.67 23.75
C ARG A 392 28.43 60.64 24.80
N GLN A 393 28.22 61.04 26.05
CA GLN A 393 27.85 60.11 27.13
C GLN A 393 26.53 59.40 26.82
N SER A 394 25.52 60.14 26.34
CA SER A 394 24.24 59.59 25.93
C SER A 394 24.37 58.63 24.76
N HIS A 395 25.12 59.02 23.71
CA HIS A 395 25.35 58.17 22.55
C HIS A 395 26.08 56.88 22.91
N THR A 396 27.19 56.96 23.65
CA THR A 396 27.96 55.78 24.08
C THR A 396 27.10 54.83 24.90
N SER A 397 26.33 55.34 25.87
CA SER A 397 25.42 54.50 26.67
C SER A 397 24.36 53.81 25.82
N ASN A 398 23.73 54.54 24.89
CA ASN A 398 22.69 54.02 24.01
C ASN A 398 23.20 52.99 22.99
N ILE A 399 24.35 53.26 22.37
CA ILE A 399 24.98 52.32 21.43
C ILE A 399 25.41 51.05 22.16
N ASN A 400 26.04 51.16 23.33
CA ASN A 400 26.43 49.99 24.11
C ASN A 400 25.23 49.10 24.47
N LEU A 401 24.08 49.70 24.82
CA LEU A 401 22.85 48.96 25.12
C LEU A 401 22.31 48.21 23.88
N LEU A 402 22.29 48.87 22.73
CA LEU A 402 21.83 48.26 21.48
C LEU A 402 22.79 47.17 20.99
N GLU A 403 24.11 47.38 21.11
CA GLU A 403 25.14 46.41 20.76
C GLU A 403 25.06 45.17 21.67
N ALA A 404 24.87 45.36 22.99
CA ALA A 404 24.68 44.25 23.92
C ALA A 404 23.41 43.44 23.62
N ARG A 405 22.29 44.11 23.30
CA ARG A 405 21.05 43.44 22.89
C ARG A 405 21.22 42.69 21.57
N CYS A 406 21.94 43.28 20.61
CA CYS A 406 22.23 42.66 19.33
C CYS A 406 23.08 41.39 19.51
N ASP A 407 24.12 41.45 20.34
CA ASP A 407 24.99 40.29 20.63
C ASP A 407 24.23 39.18 21.38
N GLU A 408 23.30 39.50 22.28
CA GLU A 408 22.41 38.52 22.92
C GLU A 408 21.51 37.79 21.90
N LEU A 409 20.84 38.54 21.02
CA LEU A 409 20.00 37.95 19.97
C LEU A 409 20.81 37.11 18.99
N LYS A 410 22.05 37.54 18.67
CA LYS A 410 22.97 36.76 17.84
C LYS A 410 23.33 35.43 18.48
N ARG A 411 23.56 35.39 19.80
CA ARG A 411 23.79 34.16 20.56
C ARG A 411 22.56 33.25 20.55
N GLN A 412 21.37 33.79 20.81
CA GLN A 412 20.12 33.02 20.81
C GLN A 412 19.83 32.41 19.43
N SER A 413 19.98 33.19 18.36
CA SER A 413 19.83 32.73 16.98
C SER A 413 20.84 31.63 16.62
N LYS A 414 22.11 31.77 17.03
CA LYS A 414 23.14 30.74 16.78
C LYS A 414 22.86 29.44 17.55
N SER A 415 22.45 29.53 18.82
CA SER A 415 22.06 28.35 19.61
C SER A 415 20.93 27.58 18.92
N LEU A 416 19.88 28.30 18.51
CA LEU A 416 18.72 27.69 17.85
C LEU A 416 19.07 27.14 16.46
N ALA A 417 19.96 27.80 15.72
CA ALA A 417 20.46 27.32 14.43
C ALA A 417 21.21 25.99 14.57
N ASN A 418 22.00 25.80 15.62
CA ASN A 418 22.66 24.53 15.88
C ASN A 418 21.65 23.39 16.14
N ASP A 419 20.57 23.69 16.89
CA ASP A 419 19.50 22.72 17.16
C ASP A 419 18.72 22.33 15.90
N VAL A 420 18.44 23.31 15.02
CA VAL A 420 17.72 23.10 13.76
C VAL A 420 18.59 22.41 12.70
N GLU A 421 19.91 22.71 12.65
CA GLU A 421 20.84 22.16 11.66
C GLU A 421 20.94 20.62 11.73
N ALA A 422 20.85 20.06 12.94
CA ALA A 422 20.83 18.60 13.13
C ALA A 422 19.68 17.90 12.38
N PHE A 423 18.62 18.65 12.02
CA PHE A 423 17.43 18.15 11.33
C PHE A 423 17.18 18.82 9.97
N ARG A 424 18.19 19.52 9.44
CA ARG A 424 18.16 20.19 8.13
C ARG A 424 17.62 19.30 7.02
N GLY A 425 18.05 18.03 6.99
CA GLY A 425 17.59 17.05 6.00
C GLY A 425 16.10 16.73 6.09
N GLU A 426 15.53 16.65 7.29
CA GLU A 426 14.11 16.36 7.50
C GLU A 426 13.22 17.53 7.11
N VAL A 427 13.64 18.76 7.45
CA VAL A 427 12.93 19.99 7.06
C VAL A 427 12.95 20.16 5.53
N ALA A 428 14.10 19.89 4.89
CA ALA A 428 14.22 19.93 3.44
C ALA A 428 13.34 18.87 2.75
N GLN A 429 13.31 17.64 3.28
CA GLN A 429 12.47 16.57 2.74
C GLN A 429 10.98 16.92 2.81
N LYS A 430 10.48 17.41 3.94
CA LYS A 430 9.06 17.78 4.09
C LYS A 430 8.64 18.89 3.13
N GLN A 431 9.53 19.83 2.86
CA GLN A 431 9.25 20.89 1.88
C GLN A 431 9.30 20.36 0.45
N SER A 432 10.20 19.44 0.14
CA SER A 432 10.16 18.70 -1.12
C SER A 432 8.85 17.94 -1.30
N ASP A 433 8.35 17.28 -0.26
CA ASP A 433 7.09 16.54 -0.29
C ASP A 433 5.89 17.48 -0.52
N LYS A 434 5.86 18.64 0.15
CA LYS A 434 4.82 19.66 -0.02
C LYS A 434 4.82 20.26 -1.43
N LEU A 435 6.01 20.51 -1.99
CA LEU A 435 6.15 20.97 -3.37
C LEU A 435 5.70 19.89 -4.37
N ALA A 436 6.06 18.63 -4.14
CA ALA A 436 5.61 17.51 -4.98
C ALA A 436 4.08 17.35 -4.96
N GLU A 437 3.44 17.59 -3.81
CA GLU A 437 1.98 17.58 -3.70
C GLU A 437 1.32 18.73 -4.46
N LEU A 438 1.85 19.95 -4.37
CA LEU A 438 1.37 21.08 -5.18
C LEU A 438 1.61 20.84 -6.68
N GLU A 439 2.70 20.20 -7.06
CA GLU A 439 2.97 19.80 -8.45
C GLU A 439 1.96 18.76 -8.94
N ARG A 440 1.55 17.80 -8.11
CA ARG A 440 0.45 16.88 -8.44
C ARG A 440 -0.88 17.61 -8.59
N GLN A 441 -1.20 18.54 -7.69
CA GLN A 441 -2.44 19.33 -7.77
C GLN A 441 -2.47 20.19 -9.04
N LYS A 442 -1.32 20.74 -9.46
CA LYS A 442 -1.18 21.44 -10.74
C LYS A 442 -1.52 20.54 -11.94
N LEU A 443 -1.09 19.27 -11.93
CA LEU A 443 -1.38 18.30 -12.99
C LEU A 443 -2.87 17.92 -13.06
N LEU A 444 -3.57 17.97 -11.93
CA LEU A 444 -5.00 17.66 -11.83
C LEU A 444 -5.90 18.87 -12.09
N ALA A 445 -5.35 20.09 -12.11
CA ALA A 445 -6.10 21.32 -12.34
C ALA A 445 -6.58 21.42 -13.80
N THR A 446 -7.85 21.74 -14.00
CA THR A 446 -8.51 21.74 -15.31
C THR A 446 -8.66 23.13 -15.92
N THR A 447 -8.45 24.21 -15.14
CA THR A 447 -8.59 25.59 -15.62
C THR A 447 -7.26 26.35 -15.58
N PRO A 448 -6.97 27.21 -16.59
CA PRO A 448 -5.75 28.02 -16.62
C PRO A 448 -5.57 28.94 -15.41
N SER A 449 -6.68 29.44 -14.84
CA SER A 449 -6.65 30.28 -13.64
C SER A 449 -6.24 29.50 -12.38
N GLN A 450 -6.69 28.25 -12.23
CA GLN A 450 -6.25 27.37 -11.15
C GLN A 450 -4.78 26.98 -11.30
N ILE A 451 -4.33 26.69 -12.52
CA ILE A 451 -2.92 26.40 -12.79
C ILE A 451 -2.03 27.59 -12.42
N ALA A 452 -2.40 28.81 -12.82
CA ALA A 452 -1.65 30.02 -12.49
C ALA A 452 -1.61 30.29 -10.98
N LEU A 453 -2.70 30.02 -10.25
CA LEU A 453 -2.75 30.15 -8.80
C LEU A 453 -1.83 29.14 -8.09
N ILE A 454 -1.83 27.88 -8.53
CA ILE A 454 -0.95 26.84 -7.98
C ILE A 454 0.52 27.14 -8.33
N GLU A 455 0.80 27.64 -9.53
CA GLU A 455 2.15 28.08 -9.92
C GLU A 455 2.65 29.22 -9.04
N ALA A 456 1.82 30.23 -8.77
CA ALA A 456 2.16 31.31 -7.86
C ALA A 456 2.45 30.78 -6.43
N GLN A 457 1.66 29.82 -5.94
CA GLN A 457 1.90 29.19 -4.64
C GLN A 457 3.21 28.40 -4.59
N ILE A 458 3.55 27.65 -5.65
CA ILE A 458 4.83 26.94 -5.76
C ILE A 458 5.99 27.93 -5.74
N GLN A 459 5.91 29.02 -6.51
CA GLN A 459 6.94 30.05 -6.55
C GLN A 459 7.12 30.71 -5.19
N GLN A 460 6.02 31.07 -4.52
CA GLN A 460 6.03 31.65 -3.19
C GLN A 460 6.71 30.70 -2.19
N GLN A 461 6.31 29.42 -2.15
CA GLN A 461 6.91 28.45 -1.21
C GLN A 461 8.39 28.21 -1.48
N ARG A 462 8.83 28.21 -2.74
CA ARG A 462 10.26 28.09 -3.08
C ARG A 462 11.05 29.32 -2.63
N ALA A 463 10.49 30.52 -2.80
CA ALA A 463 11.12 31.76 -2.36
C ALA A 463 11.26 31.80 -0.82
N GLU A 464 10.18 31.54 -0.09
CA GLU A 464 10.18 31.46 1.37
C GLU A 464 11.18 30.42 1.89
N PHE A 465 11.22 29.24 1.26
CA PHE A 465 12.17 28.19 1.64
C PHE A 465 13.62 28.60 1.44
N SER A 466 13.93 29.19 0.29
CA SER A 466 15.28 29.69 -0.01
C SER A 466 15.69 30.76 0.99
N GLU A 467 14.80 31.71 1.31
CA GLU A 467 15.06 32.76 2.28
C GLU A 467 15.34 32.17 3.68
N ASN A 468 14.48 31.26 4.15
CA ASN A 468 14.64 30.64 5.47
C ASN A 468 15.99 29.91 5.60
N PHE A 469 16.42 29.19 4.56
CA PHE A 469 17.73 28.52 4.57
C PHE A 469 18.91 29.49 4.53
N THR A 470 18.79 30.60 3.80
CA THR A 470 19.83 31.64 3.83
C THR A 470 19.96 32.29 5.21
N MET A 471 18.84 32.49 5.91
CA MET A 471 18.83 33.01 7.28
C MET A 471 19.39 32.00 8.28
N LEU A 472 19.07 30.72 8.12
CA LEU A 472 19.64 29.62 8.91
C LEU A 472 21.17 29.52 8.71
N ASP A 473 21.65 29.52 7.46
CA ASP A 473 23.08 29.46 7.15
C ASP A 473 23.81 30.70 7.70
N ARG A 474 23.18 31.88 7.61
CA ARG A 474 23.70 33.11 8.24
C ARG A 474 23.80 32.95 9.75
N ALA A 475 22.77 32.45 10.42
CA ALA A 475 22.75 32.25 11.87
C ALA A 475 23.81 31.25 12.35
N LYS A 476 23.95 30.12 11.63
CA LYS A 476 24.94 29.07 11.91
C LYS A 476 26.38 29.57 11.78
N ASN A 477 26.66 30.31 10.71
CA ASN A 477 28.01 30.79 10.41
C ASN A 477 28.44 32.00 11.24
N ARG A 478 27.66 32.41 12.25
CA ARG A 478 28.02 33.53 13.12
C ARG A 478 29.19 33.20 14.01
N THR A 479 30.16 34.11 14.01
CA THR A 479 31.23 34.14 15.00
C THR A 479 30.62 34.42 16.37
N GLU A 480 30.88 33.54 17.32
CA GLU A 480 30.47 33.74 18.70
C GLU A 480 31.56 34.47 19.45
N TYR A 481 31.18 35.54 20.15
CA TYR A 481 32.09 36.39 20.87
C TYR A 481 31.97 36.15 22.38
N PHE A 482 33.12 36.09 23.03
CA PHE A 482 33.30 35.95 24.46
C PHE A 482 34.08 37.16 24.99
N THR A 483 34.09 37.32 26.31
CA THR A 483 34.83 38.39 26.99
C THR A 483 35.69 37.80 28.09
N ASP A 484 36.98 38.15 28.12
CA ASP A 484 37.89 37.86 29.23
C ASP A 484 38.63 39.13 29.69
N GLU A 485 39.65 38.96 30.53
CA GLU A 485 40.50 40.04 31.07
C GLU A 485 41.19 40.88 29.98
N HIS A 486 41.35 40.36 28.76
CA HIS A 486 42.00 41.02 27.63
C HIS A 486 40.99 41.61 26.61
N GLY A 487 39.69 41.41 26.85
CA GLY A 487 38.61 42.02 26.08
C GLY A 487 37.77 41.02 25.28
N ARG A 488 37.08 41.52 24.25
CA ARG A 488 36.20 40.73 23.37
C ARG A 488 37.03 39.87 22.44
N TYR A 489 36.75 38.57 22.38
CA TYR A 489 37.43 37.61 21.50
C TYR A 489 36.47 36.59 20.90
N TYR A 490 36.90 35.91 19.84
CA TYR A 490 36.26 34.71 19.32
C TYR A 490 37.29 33.59 19.17
N VAL A 491 36.83 32.34 19.06
CA VAL A 491 37.71 31.19 18.84
C VAL A 491 37.66 30.81 17.37
N ASN A 492 38.82 30.76 16.71
CA ASN A 492 38.91 30.34 15.30
C ASN A 492 38.85 28.80 15.17
N GLU A 493 38.83 28.29 13.93
CA GLU A 493 38.78 26.84 13.65
C GLU A 493 39.96 26.05 14.26
N ALA A 494 41.10 26.71 14.49
CA ALA A 494 42.29 26.11 15.11
C ALA A 494 42.23 26.12 16.64
N GLY A 495 41.13 26.58 17.26
CA GLY A 495 40.98 26.65 18.71
C GLY A 495 41.69 27.86 19.37
N VAL A 496 42.17 28.81 18.56
CA VAL A 496 42.94 29.97 19.02
C VAL A 496 42.01 31.17 19.27
N ARG A 497 42.28 31.91 20.35
CA ARG A 497 41.57 33.14 20.69
C ARG A 497 42.03 34.30 19.80
N ILE A 498 41.08 34.87 19.07
CA ILE A 498 41.25 36.06 18.24
C ILE A 498 40.48 37.21 18.88
N TYR A 499 41.21 38.20 19.34
CA TYR A 499 40.69 39.39 20.01
C TYR A 499 40.27 40.42 18.98
N LYS A 500 39.05 40.92 19.13
CA LYS A 500 38.42 41.91 18.24
C LYS A 500 37.50 42.82 19.04
N ARG A 501 37.85 44.10 19.12
CA ARG A 501 37.13 45.11 19.94
C ARG A 501 35.70 45.34 19.45
N ASP A 502 35.54 45.58 18.15
CA ASP A 502 34.25 45.79 17.50
C ASP A 502 34.27 45.27 16.06
N SER A 503 33.14 45.34 15.36
CA SER A 503 33.01 44.87 13.97
C SER A 503 33.99 45.52 12.98
N THR A 504 34.53 46.69 13.31
CA THR A 504 35.40 47.50 12.45
C THR A 504 36.89 47.41 12.80
N ALA A 505 37.20 46.89 13.99
CA ALA A 505 38.55 46.80 14.53
C ALA A 505 39.41 45.72 13.84
N SER A 506 40.73 45.92 13.93
CA SER A 506 41.71 44.89 13.53
C SER A 506 41.62 43.69 14.48
N GLU A 507 41.99 42.52 13.97
CA GLU A 507 41.96 41.27 14.72
C GLU A 507 43.37 40.93 15.20
N TYR A 508 43.48 40.51 16.45
CA TYR A 508 44.76 40.23 17.11
C TYR A 508 44.73 38.87 17.78
N GLN A 509 45.89 38.20 17.81
CA GLN A 509 46.10 36.95 18.52
C GLN A 509 47.22 37.16 19.54
N LEU A 510 47.06 36.58 20.73
CA LEU A 510 48.13 36.55 21.72
C LEU A 510 49.12 35.44 21.37
N GLY A 511 50.38 35.80 21.13
CA GLY A 511 51.48 34.88 20.86
C GLY A 511 51.92 34.13 22.12
N PRO A 512 52.74 33.07 21.98
CA PRO A 512 53.22 32.25 23.10
C PRO A 512 54.03 33.05 24.14
N ASP A 513 54.65 34.17 23.74
CA ASP A 513 55.45 35.05 24.60
C ASP A 513 54.65 36.25 25.16
N GLY A 514 53.33 36.28 24.95
CA GLY A 514 52.45 37.38 25.38
C GLY A 514 52.42 38.58 24.42
N GLU A 515 53.06 38.50 23.25
CA GLU A 515 53.02 39.55 22.23
C GLU A 515 51.72 39.52 21.41
N TRP A 516 51.21 40.70 21.04
CA TRP A 516 50.00 40.83 20.22
C TRP A 516 50.34 40.76 18.72
N VAL A 517 50.01 39.64 18.08
CA VAL A 517 50.20 39.43 16.65
C VAL A 517 48.93 39.84 15.91
N LYS A 518 49.04 40.82 15.00
CA LYS A 518 47.91 41.25 14.17
C LYS A 518 47.60 40.20 13.11
N VAL A 519 46.37 39.68 13.13
CA VAL A 519 45.88 38.62 12.26
C VAL A 519 45.15 39.19 11.04
N ALA A 520 44.32 40.21 11.24
CA ALA A 520 43.60 40.87 10.16
C ALA A 520 43.53 42.39 10.37
N SER A 521 43.50 43.15 9.27
CA SER A 521 43.34 44.60 9.33
C SER A 521 41.88 45.02 9.44
N ALA A 522 41.65 46.14 10.12
CA ALA A 522 40.39 46.87 10.15
C ALA A 522 39.86 47.16 8.74
N ILE A 523 38.56 47.45 8.65
CA ILE A 523 37.86 47.78 7.39
C ILE A 523 38.64 48.85 6.61
N ALA A 524 38.76 48.67 5.28
CA ALA A 524 39.47 49.61 4.41
C ALA A 524 38.82 51.00 4.49
N LEU A 525 39.56 51.95 5.05
CA LEU A 525 39.13 53.33 5.21
C LEU A 525 39.26 54.07 3.86
N GLN A 526 38.23 54.82 3.51
CA GLN A 526 38.22 55.78 2.43
C GLN A 526 38.44 57.19 3.00
N SER A 527 38.83 58.14 2.16
CA SER A 527 39.05 59.54 2.58
C SER A 527 38.36 60.49 1.61
N ASP A 528 37.71 61.52 2.14
CA ASP A 528 37.19 62.65 1.40
C ASP A 528 37.60 63.97 2.07
N GLU A 529 37.08 65.09 1.57
CA GLU A 529 37.36 66.44 2.09
C GLU A 529 36.91 66.63 3.56
N HIS A 530 36.04 65.76 4.07
CA HIS A 530 35.52 65.80 5.44
C HIS A 530 36.25 64.83 6.38
N GLY A 531 37.15 63.97 5.86
CA GLY A 531 38.03 63.12 6.64
C GLY A 531 38.01 61.65 6.23
N THR A 532 38.39 60.75 7.14
CA THR A 532 38.49 59.31 6.88
C THR A 532 37.24 58.57 7.33
N PHE A 533 36.60 57.81 6.44
CA PHE A 533 35.33 57.12 6.68
C PHE A 533 35.34 55.67 6.17
N TYR A 534 34.37 54.88 6.62
CA TYR A 534 34.00 53.60 6.01
C TYR A 534 32.54 53.62 5.59
N VAL A 535 32.18 52.77 4.62
CA VAL A 535 30.78 52.54 4.25
C VAL A 535 30.33 51.28 4.98
N ASP A 536 29.27 51.40 5.76
CA ASP A 536 28.72 50.27 6.49
C ASP A 536 27.89 49.35 5.58
N LYS A 537 27.36 48.26 6.14
CA LYS A 537 26.57 47.28 5.38
C LYS A 537 25.23 47.80 4.86
N PHE A 538 24.78 48.98 5.31
CA PHE A 538 23.56 49.64 4.85
C PHE A 538 23.85 50.78 3.87
N GLY A 539 25.12 50.97 3.48
CA GLY A 539 25.53 52.03 2.56
C GLY A 539 25.71 53.40 3.22
N GLN A 540 25.70 53.49 4.55
CA GLN A 540 25.91 54.74 5.29
C GLN A 540 27.40 55.04 5.44
N LYS A 541 27.80 56.30 5.22
CA LYS A 541 29.16 56.78 5.47
C LYS A 541 29.34 57.08 6.95
N ILE A 542 30.27 56.39 7.60
CA ILE A 542 30.59 56.59 9.02
C ILE A 542 32.04 57.08 9.12
N TYR A 543 32.20 58.34 9.56
CA TYR A 543 33.52 58.96 9.72
C TYR A 543 34.24 58.42 10.96
N GLN A 544 35.43 57.86 10.79
CA GLN A 544 36.30 57.51 11.92
C GLN A 544 37.10 58.73 12.41
N ARG A 545 37.47 59.62 11.49
CA ARG A 545 38.10 60.91 11.80
C ARG A 545 37.48 61.97 10.91
N GLN A 546 36.60 62.78 11.50
CA GLN A 546 36.01 63.93 10.81
C GLN A 546 36.91 65.15 11.04
N LEU A 547 37.27 65.84 9.95
CA LEU A 547 38.18 66.98 9.97
C LEU A 547 37.40 68.30 10.11
N PHE A 548 37.94 69.18 10.95
CA PHE A 548 37.47 70.54 11.20
C PHE A 548 38.66 71.50 11.09
N THR A 549 38.42 72.77 10.80
CA THR A 549 39.49 73.77 10.66
C THR A 549 39.16 75.00 11.48
N ASP A 550 40.10 75.43 12.32
CA ASP A 550 40.05 76.70 13.05
C ASP A 550 41.34 77.51 12.84
N ALA A 551 41.49 78.61 13.60
CA ALA A 551 42.66 79.49 13.51
C ALA A 551 44.01 78.80 13.85
N LYS A 552 44.00 77.66 14.55
CA LYS A 552 45.19 76.88 14.91
C LYS A 552 45.54 75.80 13.88
N GLY A 553 44.62 75.49 12.96
CA GLY A 553 44.83 74.54 11.86
C GLY A 553 43.71 73.51 11.74
N THR A 554 43.95 72.47 10.93
CA THR A 554 43.00 71.36 10.77
C THR A 554 43.15 70.36 11.91
N TYR A 555 42.04 69.97 12.54
CA TYR A 555 41.98 69.02 13.65
C TYR A 555 40.84 68.01 13.49
N TYR A 556 40.89 66.93 14.28
CA TYR A 556 39.78 66.01 14.48
C TYR A 556 39.53 65.80 15.97
N LEU A 557 38.38 65.23 16.33
CA LEU A 557 38.07 64.88 17.71
C LEU A 557 38.45 63.41 17.97
N ASP A 558 39.22 63.16 19.03
CA ASP A 558 39.57 61.80 19.46
C ASP A 558 38.42 61.10 20.23
N GLU A 559 38.67 59.86 20.65
CA GLU A 559 37.73 59.02 21.42
C GLU A 559 37.24 59.70 22.71
N ASN A 560 38.06 60.58 23.31
CA ASN A 560 37.75 61.32 24.54
C ASN A 560 37.11 62.69 24.27
N GLY A 561 37.11 63.15 23.02
CA GLY A 561 36.61 64.47 22.62
C GLY A 561 37.64 65.57 22.68
N THR A 562 38.90 65.20 22.80
CA THR A 562 40.03 66.09 22.69
C THR A 562 40.25 66.44 21.21
N ARG A 563 40.55 67.71 20.96
CA ARG A 563 40.86 68.23 19.61
C ARG A 563 42.33 67.96 19.30
N VAL A 564 42.59 67.17 18.26
CA VAL A 564 43.94 66.75 17.83
C VAL A 564 44.26 67.40 16.47
N TYR A 565 45.24 68.30 16.46
CA TYR A 565 45.64 69.06 15.26
C TYR A 565 46.61 68.26 14.38
N GLN A 566 46.34 68.25 13.07
CA GLN A 566 47.16 67.55 12.07
C GLN A 566 48.14 68.49 11.36
N THR A 567 47.89 69.81 11.31
CA THR A 567 48.78 70.77 10.65
C THR A 567 48.68 72.15 11.31
N PRO A 568 49.68 72.60 12.09
CA PRO A 568 49.70 73.95 12.66
C PRO A 568 50.16 75.00 11.62
N ILE A 569 49.46 76.14 11.53
CA ILE A 569 49.82 77.26 10.64
C ILE A 569 50.78 78.23 11.39
N GLY A 570 52.10 78.03 11.22
CA GLY A 570 53.23 78.99 11.46
C GLY A 570 53.49 79.45 12.91
N SER A 571 54.73 79.58 13.44
CA SER A 571 56.12 79.54 12.93
C SER A 571 57.10 79.46 14.16
N PRO A 572 58.45 79.54 14.06
CA PRO A 572 59.39 78.45 14.36
C PRO A 572 60.33 78.63 15.59
N SER A 573 61.06 77.54 15.88
CA SER A 573 62.37 77.42 16.54
C SER A 573 62.49 77.13 18.05
N SER A 574 63.39 76.16 18.32
CA SER A 574 63.99 75.69 19.59
C SER A 574 63.06 75.01 20.60
N ASP A 575 63.31 73.82 21.13
CA ASP A 575 64.49 72.96 21.12
C ASP A 575 64.04 71.50 21.25
N ALA A 576 64.93 70.61 20.81
CA ALA A 576 64.83 69.17 20.98
C ALA A 576 64.69 68.76 22.45
N SER A 577 63.69 67.92 22.74
CA SER A 577 63.83 66.83 23.70
C SER A 577 62.90 65.69 23.29
N ASP A 578 63.44 64.78 22.49
CA ASP A 578 62.96 63.42 22.42
C ASP A 578 62.98 62.80 23.82
N SER A 579 61.84 62.30 24.28
CA SER A 579 61.78 61.19 25.24
C SER A 579 60.50 60.40 24.96
N GLU A 580 60.75 59.20 24.47
CA GLU A 580 59.83 58.17 24.02
C GLU A 580 58.99 57.55 25.14
N PHE A 581 57.73 57.21 24.82
CA PHE A 581 57.04 55.95 25.17
C PHE A 581 55.68 55.93 24.41
N MET A 582 55.28 55.03 23.51
CA MET A 582 55.81 53.77 22.99
C MET A 582 55.23 53.53 21.57
N SER A 583 56.10 53.34 20.59
CA SER A 583 55.78 52.73 19.30
C SER A 583 57.07 52.15 18.72
N LEU A 584 57.48 51.00 19.24
CA LEU A 584 58.54 50.19 18.64
C LEU A 584 57.92 49.34 17.53
N PHE A 585 58.30 49.61 16.29
CA PHE A 585 59.08 48.69 15.44
C PHE A 585 59.14 49.26 14.02
N HIS A 586 60.30 49.84 13.68
CA HIS A 586 60.67 50.11 12.30
C HIS A 586 61.52 48.97 11.74
N ARG A 587 60.98 48.44 10.65
CA ARG A 587 61.56 47.66 9.56
C ARG A 587 62.99 48.08 9.20
N THR A 588 63.89 47.11 9.10
CA THR A 588 65.10 47.19 8.28
C THR A 588 64.87 46.46 6.95
N LEU A 589 65.25 47.12 5.86
CA LEU A 589 65.32 46.59 4.49
C LEU A 589 66.55 47.23 3.84
N PRO A 590 67.40 46.49 3.12
CA PRO A 590 68.23 47.05 2.07
C PRO A 590 67.71 46.68 0.68
N PRO A 591 68.13 47.42 -0.37
CA PRO A 591 67.25 47.71 -1.51
C PRO A 591 67.68 47.07 -2.84
N SER A 592 66.69 47.02 -3.75
CA SER A 592 66.77 47.15 -5.21
C SER A 592 67.50 46.07 -6.04
N ALA A 593 66.72 45.30 -6.79
CA ALA A 593 66.96 45.12 -8.22
C ALA A 593 65.63 44.98 -8.98
N SER A 594 65.44 45.87 -9.94
CA SER A 594 64.32 45.99 -10.85
C SER A 594 64.47 45.09 -12.08
N SER A 595 63.32 44.67 -12.62
CA SER A 595 63.05 44.38 -14.04
C SER A 595 63.55 43.05 -14.61
N GLN A 596 62.64 42.12 -14.94
CA GLN A 596 62.03 42.01 -16.27
C GLN A 596 60.97 40.89 -16.35
N SER A 597 59.97 41.18 -17.19
CA SER A 597 58.85 40.39 -17.68
C SER A 597 59.16 38.93 -18.09
N SER A 598 58.32 37.99 -17.63
CA SER A 598 57.71 36.97 -18.52
C SER A 598 56.57 36.20 -17.84
N LEU A 599 55.42 36.20 -18.51
CA LEU A 599 54.25 35.32 -18.33
C LEU A 599 54.64 33.83 -18.36
N VAL A 600 54.24 33.05 -17.35
CA VAL A 600 53.89 31.59 -17.41
C VAL A 600 52.97 31.31 -16.20
N GLN A 601 51.65 31.31 -16.37
CA GLN A 601 50.75 30.14 -16.46
C GLN A 601 50.62 29.27 -15.20
N CYS A 602 49.35 29.02 -14.85
CA CYS A 602 48.82 28.19 -13.78
C CYS A 602 49.54 26.83 -13.63
N GLU A 603 49.89 26.47 -12.39
CA GLU A 603 50.18 25.09 -12.04
C GLU A 603 48.87 24.29 -11.94
N GLU A 604 48.53 23.65 -13.05
CA GLU A 604 47.74 22.43 -13.08
C GLU A 604 48.46 21.31 -12.32
N TYR A 605 47.68 20.51 -11.59
CA TYR A 605 48.11 19.26 -10.97
C TYR A 605 48.84 18.34 -11.96
N PRO A 606 49.83 17.55 -11.51
CA PRO A 606 50.61 16.70 -12.40
C PRO A 606 49.71 15.65 -13.09
N PRO A 607 49.95 15.34 -14.37
CA PRO A 607 49.16 14.36 -15.10
C PRO A 607 49.41 12.98 -14.49
N ALA A 608 48.31 12.27 -14.18
CA ALA A 608 48.38 10.90 -13.71
C ALA A 608 49.17 10.05 -14.71
N SER A 609 50.19 9.33 -14.22
CA SER A 609 50.92 8.34 -15.00
C SER A 609 49.94 7.34 -15.63
N GLN A 610 50.15 6.93 -16.89
CA GLN A 610 49.26 6.03 -17.65
C GLN A 610 48.86 4.77 -16.85
N SER A 611 49.74 4.27 -15.98
CA SER A 611 49.48 3.16 -15.05
C SER A 611 48.40 3.44 -14.00
N MET A 612 48.32 4.66 -13.46
CA MET A 612 47.29 5.07 -12.49
C MET A 612 45.92 5.26 -13.16
N GLN A 613 45.92 5.66 -14.43
CA GLN A 613 44.70 5.87 -15.20
C GLN A 613 44.08 4.55 -15.64
N GLU A 614 44.91 3.59 -16.10
CA GLU A 614 44.46 2.21 -16.37
C GLU A 614 43.95 1.50 -15.11
N LEU A 615 44.58 1.74 -13.94
CA LEU A 615 44.10 1.22 -12.66
C LEU A 615 42.75 1.81 -12.27
N ARG A 616 42.56 3.13 -12.47
CA ARG A 616 41.27 3.80 -12.22
C ARG A 616 40.18 3.30 -13.16
N GLU A 617 40.50 3.04 -14.42
CA GLU A 617 39.55 2.48 -15.40
C GLU A 617 39.16 1.03 -15.05
N ARG A 618 40.11 0.18 -14.67
CA ARG A 618 39.81 -1.19 -14.21
C ARG A 618 38.97 -1.19 -12.93
N VAL A 619 39.34 -0.36 -11.95
CA VAL A 619 38.59 -0.21 -10.70
C VAL A 619 37.19 0.35 -10.97
N ALA A 620 37.02 1.28 -11.92
CA ALA A 620 35.71 1.79 -12.30
C ALA A 620 34.81 0.71 -12.92
N ILE A 621 35.38 -0.18 -13.74
CA ILE A 621 34.67 -1.33 -14.32
C ILE A 621 34.26 -2.32 -13.20
N ASP A 622 35.17 -2.64 -12.28
CA ASP A 622 34.88 -3.55 -11.16
C ASP A 622 33.85 -2.95 -10.20
N VAL A 623 33.91 -1.64 -9.92
CA VAL A 623 32.92 -0.93 -9.10
C VAL A 623 31.56 -0.91 -9.78
N ALA A 624 31.50 -0.68 -11.09
CA ALA A 624 30.26 -0.74 -11.86
C ALA A 624 29.66 -2.15 -11.83
N TYR A 625 30.49 -3.19 -12.04
CA TYR A 625 30.06 -4.58 -11.97
C TYR A 625 29.55 -4.96 -10.57
N ILE A 626 30.26 -4.57 -9.51
CA ILE A 626 29.84 -4.84 -8.12
C ILE A 626 28.54 -4.09 -7.81
N GLN A 627 28.41 -2.82 -8.20
CA GLN A 627 27.18 -2.05 -7.99
C GLN A 627 25.97 -2.67 -8.70
N GLN A 628 26.15 -3.13 -9.94
CA GLN A 628 25.09 -3.68 -10.76
C GLN A 628 24.70 -5.11 -10.34
N THR A 629 25.67 -5.94 -9.95
CA THR A 629 25.44 -7.38 -9.70
C THR A 629 25.17 -7.68 -8.23
N VAL A 630 25.90 -7.03 -7.31
CA VAL A 630 25.88 -7.36 -5.88
C VAL A 630 25.48 -6.17 -5.00
N GLY A 631 25.47 -4.95 -5.54
CA GLY A 631 25.33 -3.70 -4.78
C GLY A 631 23.96 -3.52 -4.14
N VAL A 632 22.88 -4.00 -4.76
CA VAL A 632 21.54 -3.99 -4.12
C VAL A 632 21.51 -4.96 -2.94
N VAL A 633 22.12 -6.13 -3.09
CA VAL A 633 22.12 -7.19 -2.09
C VAL A 633 23.00 -6.82 -0.89
N LEU A 634 24.20 -6.32 -1.14
CA LEU A 634 25.12 -5.84 -0.11
C LEU A 634 24.53 -4.65 0.65
N ARG A 635 23.84 -3.71 -0.01
CA ARG A 635 23.16 -2.61 0.68
C ARG A 635 22.06 -3.12 1.61
N LYS A 636 21.25 -4.08 1.15
CA LYS A 636 20.20 -4.68 1.99
C LYS A 636 20.76 -5.54 3.12
N GLY A 637 21.85 -6.28 2.86
CA GLY A 637 22.55 -7.09 3.86
C GLY A 637 23.25 -6.25 4.91
N LEU A 638 23.93 -5.17 4.52
CA LEU A 638 24.54 -4.21 5.43
C LEU A 638 23.47 -3.47 6.24
N ALA A 639 22.35 -3.08 5.62
CA ALA A 639 21.22 -2.50 6.33
C ALA A 639 20.61 -3.46 7.36
N ALA A 640 20.47 -4.75 6.99
CA ALA A 640 20.02 -5.80 7.89
C ALA A 640 20.99 -6.00 9.06
N LEU A 641 22.30 -6.02 8.79
CA LEU A 641 23.36 -6.17 9.77
C LEU A 641 23.42 -4.98 10.75
N THR A 642 23.28 -3.74 10.27
CA THR A 642 23.18 -2.56 11.14
C THR A 642 21.94 -2.59 12.03
N ARG A 643 20.87 -3.24 11.58
CA ARG A 643 19.61 -3.36 12.31
C ARG A 643 19.66 -4.48 13.35
N THR A 644 20.25 -5.63 13.02
CA THR A 644 20.26 -6.81 13.90
C THR A 644 21.45 -6.86 14.85
N LYS A 645 22.54 -6.14 14.55
CA LYS A 645 23.80 -6.09 15.33
C LYS A 645 24.20 -7.47 15.88
N PRO A 646 24.38 -8.47 15.01
CA PRO A 646 24.72 -9.83 15.43
C PRO A 646 26.16 -9.88 15.96
N ASP A 647 26.43 -10.81 16.87
CA ASP A 647 27.76 -11.01 17.47
C ASP A 647 28.83 -11.37 16.43
N ASP A 648 28.45 -12.05 15.34
CA ASP A 648 29.28 -12.27 14.15
C ASP A 648 28.71 -11.53 12.93
N PRO A 649 29.15 -10.29 12.69
CA PRO A 649 28.67 -9.50 11.54
C PRO A 649 29.12 -10.10 10.21
N ILE A 650 30.28 -10.75 10.14
CA ILE A 650 30.82 -11.29 8.88
C ILE A 650 30.07 -12.57 8.51
N GLY A 651 29.88 -13.49 9.47
CA GLY A 651 29.09 -14.70 9.28
C GLY A 651 27.63 -14.40 8.92
N TYR A 652 27.02 -13.43 9.62
CA TYR A 652 25.65 -13.01 9.33
C TYR A 652 25.49 -12.44 7.91
N LEU A 653 26.43 -11.61 7.46
CA LEU A 653 26.40 -11.07 6.09
C LEU A 653 26.59 -12.18 5.06
N ALA A 654 27.47 -13.15 5.31
CA ALA A 654 27.69 -14.29 4.40
C ALA A 654 26.43 -15.16 4.27
N ASP A 655 25.75 -15.46 5.37
CA ASP A 655 24.51 -16.24 5.36
C ASP A 655 23.35 -15.46 4.73
N TYR A 656 23.28 -14.14 4.94
CA TYR A 656 22.34 -13.26 4.27
C TYR A 656 22.52 -13.29 2.74
N LEU A 657 23.77 -13.21 2.26
CA LEU A 657 24.07 -13.27 0.83
C LEU A 657 23.70 -14.63 0.22
N LYS A 658 23.97 -15.73 0.92
CA LYS A 658 23.55 -17.09 0.48
C LYS A 658 22.03 -17.22 0.41
N LEU A 659 21.32 -16.74 1.43
CA LEU A 659 19.85 -16.77 1.47
C LEU A 659 19.25 -15.94 0.34
N PHE A 660 19.80 -14.75 0.07
CA PHE A 660 19.35 -13.90 -1.01
C PHE A 660 19.54 -14.56 -2.39
N GLN A 661 20.69 -15.20 -2.61
CA GLN A 661 20.93 -15.94 -3.85
C GLN A 661 19.95 -17.11 -4.03
N ARG A 662 19.64 -17.84 -2.94
CA ARG A 662 18.66 -18.93 -2.97
C ARG A 662 17.25 -18.44 -3.30
N ASN A 663 16.83 -17.34 -2.67
CA ASN A 663 15.54 -16.72 -2.92
C ASN A 663 15.45 -16.17 -4.35
N ALA A 664 16.53 -15.59 -4.89
CA ALA A 664 16.56 -15.12 -6.28
C ALA A 664 16.38 -16.28 -7.29
N LEU A 665 16.98 -17.44 -7.04
CA LEU A 665 16.79 -18.65 -7.84
C LEU A 665 15.36 -19.21 -7.73
N GLU A 666 14.79 -19.23 -6.52
CA GLU A 666 13.40 -19.64 -6.31
C GLU A 666 12.40 -18.70 -7.00
N THR A 667 12.64 -17.38 -6.94
CA THR A 667 11.79 -16.37 -7.61
C THR A 667 11.84 -16.53 -9.13
N LYS A 668 13.05 -16.77 -9.69
CA LYS A 668 13.21 -17.04 -11.11
C LYS A 668 12.49 -18.32 -11.54
N ARG A 669 12.58 -19.39 -10.74
CA ARG A 669 11.86 -20.64 -10.99
C ARG A 669 10.33 -20.47 -10.93
N GLN A 670 9.84 -19.65 -10.01
CA GLN A 670 8.40 -19.30 -9.93
C GLN A 670 7.94 -18.47 -11.14
N GLN A 671 8.76 -17.53 -11.62
CA GLN A 671 8.46 -16.77 -12.83
C GLN A 671 8.43 -17.66 -14.08
N GLU A 672 9.38 -18.59 -14.21
CA GLU A 672 9.39 -19.59 -15.30
C GLU A 672 8.17 -20.52 -15.25
N LEU A 673 7.71 -20.92 -14.06
CA LEU A 673 6.47 -21.69 -13.88
C LEU A 673 5.22 -20.87 -14.27
N LEU A 674 5.17 -19.60 -13.88
CA LEU A 674 4.07 -18.69 -14.24
C LEU A 674 4.03 -18.40 -15.75
N GLU A 675 5.18 -18.28 -16.40
CA GLU A 675 5.25 -18.13 -17.86
C GLU A 675 4.81 -19.41 -18.58
N ARG A 676 5.18 -20.60 -18.09
CA ARG A 676 4.68 -21.87 -18.63
C ARG A 676 3.16 -21.99 -18.49
N LEU A 677 2.60 -21.66 -17.32
CA LEU A 677 1.15 -21.66 -17.11
C LEU A 677 0.43 -20.63 -18.00
N ARG A 678 1.05 -19.48 -18.28
CA ARG A 678 0.51 -18.49 -19.22
C ARG A 678 0.52 -18.98 -20.66
N LEU A 679 1.58 -19.69 -21.08
CA LEU A 679 1.68 -20.28 -22.41
C LEU A 679 0.69 -21.44 -22.57
N GLU A 680 0.55 -22.32 -21.56
CA GLU A 680 -0.46 -23.39 -21.55
C GLU A 680 -1.90 -22.84 -21.58
N ALA A 681 -2.18 -21.73 -20.88
CA ALA A 681 -3.48 -21.06 -20.94
C ALA A 681 -3.76 -20.39 -22.30
N ALA A 682 -2.72 -19.93 -23.00
CA ALA A 682 -2.84 -19.36 -24.35
C ALA A 682 -3.11 -20.44 -25.40
N ASP A 683 -2.52 -21.63 -25.26
CA ASP A 683 -2.77 -22.78 -26.16
C ASP A 683 -4.21 -23.32 -26.02
N VAL A 684 -4.76 -23.39 -24.79
CA VAL A 684 -6.16 -23.80 -24.54
C VAL A 684 -7.18 -22.77 -25.08
N GLY A 685 -6.77 -21.49 -25.18
CA GLY A 685 -7.58 -20.43 -25.77
C GLY A 685 -7.65 -20.45 -27.31
N MET A 686 -6.67 -21.07 -27.98
CA MET A 686 -6.59 -21.14 -29.44
C MET A 686 -7.26 -22.40 -30.02
N GLU A 687 -7.50 -23.45 -29.22
CA GLU A 687 -8.29 -24.63 -29.63
C GLU A 687 -9.82 -24.41 -29.57
N ASN A 688 -10.29 -23.26 -29.07
CA ASN A 688 -11.71 -22.92 -28.93
C ASN A 688 -12.13 -21.71 -29.78
N ILE A 689 -11.63 -21.62 -31.02
CA ILE A 689 -12.17 -20.72 -32.04
C ILE A 689 -12.56 -21.59 -33.25
N PRO A 690 -13.84 -21.65 -33.65
CA PRO A 690 -14.30 -22.47 -34.78
C PRO A 690 -13.71 -22.03 -36.12
#